data_AF-A0A521X7F5-F1
#
_entry.id   AF-A0A521X7F5-F1
#
_cell.length_a   1.000
_cell.length_b   1.000
_cell.length_c   1.000
_cell.angle_alpha   90.00
_cell.angle_beta   90.00
_cell.angle_gamma   90.00
#
_symmetry.space_group_name_H-M   'P 1'
#
loop_
_entity.id
_entity.type
_entity.pdbx_description
1 polymer ?
#
loop_
_entity_poly.entity_id
_entity_poly.type
_entity_poly.pdbx_seq_one_letter_code
_entity_poly.pdbx_strand_id
1 'polypeptide(L)'
;NGVKDSTEPGLEHWLIKLYDSSRDLAMVDTTDSSGFYSFQDLAAGTYTIREVQQDGWIQTHPRTADLSTGVPPGVHIVTVANGINRTELNFGNTVACRYIGPPSGSWRDPANWSCGHAPDAGTPIIIPQDTIVVVDSLSSDSIHSVRVQRGGRILFGTLTTHLRIHGSVQIDSGASIIFPSGDSLGLIVYGDWINDGSFDPGTSTIYFSGDSAKTIVAGVLFDETESGGLTTKRRRNVNDYSANNFYNLVIDGENTSLIGNMRIQNTLTLDQSLAARPEDTVFIENSSPSSIESAGLFPQGSLKRAIDQTNGGTYRFESPSSTLSFSAGDQLPDSVMVTTLPDTTTNVFSLQWRVVGGTLDTTANTIRVDSIGKFSKWVFGKPGAGYHKGASSSMQYGTPTINRLYTISTTGGGDFNATLQLRYDDDELQPSETQEELVLLQGPVVAQTLKQNWNMVSIPVVPETTYDVSALFPGAISNAFSFVPNAGYNIENSMELDAGYWLKYGSDQTIGILGDERTTATINLETDWNLIGSITFPVPTTSIVDNGAGITGSFFGYNNGYYLADTLTPMQGYWVKATASGSIMLESNGVPAAKSYSVNNVLQTLHRLLITDVAGSQQELYFGSNSELNEAMFEMPPTPPSGIFDARFANGSMVALASENEVKEMPVNLSSVTYPLQISWESPTEKNVQAEFLAGGRTILLAGKGSARIETATNLRLRIYPSSSNATLPLEYKLEQNYPNPFNPVTNFKFSVKNEGFVTLNIYDVLGREIAMVVNEKLQPGTYNTSWNAGGVASGVYFYRLTIFDAASTTTSPVYQEQKKLILVK
;
A
#
# COMPACT_ATOMS: atom_id res chain seq x y z
N ASN A 1 -17.53 -13.51 -40.82
CA ASN A 1 -18.13 -13.89 -39.51
C ASN A 1 -17.15 -14.66 -38.61
N GLY A 2 -15.83 -14.57 -38.84
CA GLY A 2 -14.82 -15.32 -38.07
C GLY A 2 -14.70 -16.80 -38.45
N VAL A 3 -15.59 -17.31 -39.32
CA VAL A 3 -15.57 -18.67 -39.83
C VAL A 3 -15.11 -18.61 -41.28
N LYS A 4 -14.14 -19.44 -41.64
CA LYS A 4 -13.68 -19.57 -43.03
C LYS A 4 -14.70 -20.39 -43.82
N ASP A 5 -15.39 -19.78 -44.77
CA ASP A 5 -16.31 -20.48 -45.66
C ASP A 5 -15.54 -21.31 -46.70
N SER A 6 -16.15 -22.37 -47.21
CA SER A 6 -15.52 -23.25 -48.22
C SER A 6 -15.11 -22.52 -49.52
N THR A 7 -15.67 -21.34 -49.77
CA THR A 7 -15.38 -20.50 -50.93
C THR A 7 -14.30 -19.45 -50.68
N GLU A 8 -13.85 -19.26 -49.43
CA GLU A 8 -12.84 -18.26 -49.09
C GLU A 8 -11.42 -18.82 -49.26
N PRO A 9 -10.53 -18.11 -49.99
CA PRO A 9 -9.16 -18.56 -50.17
C PRO A 9 -8.37 -18.49 -48.86
N GLY A 10 -7.35 -19.34 -48.74
CA GLY A 10 -6.28 -19.14 -47.75
C GLY A 10 -5.46 -17.90 -48.11
N LEU A 11 -5.06 -17.13 -47.10
CA LEU A 11 -4.18 -15.99 -47.28
C LEU A 11 -2.76 -16.40 -46.93
N GLU A 12 -1.91 -16.59 -47.94
CA GLU A 12 -0.53 -17.03 -47.81
C GLU A 12 0.43 -15.87 -47.49
N HIS A 13 1.50 -16.15 -46.74
CA HIS A 13 2.56 -15.21 -46.41
C HIS A 13 2.16 -14.04 -45.50
N TRP A 14 1.13 -14.22 -44.67
CA TRP A 14 0.74 -13.27 -43.63
C TRP A 14 1.52 -13.53 -42.36
N LEU A 15 2.15 -12.49 -41.82
CA LEU A 15 2.95 -12.59 -40.61
C LEU A 15 2.04 -12.57 -39.38
N ILE A 16 2.14 -13.60 -38.53
CA ILE A 16 1.41 -13.72 -37.27
C ILE A 16 2.41 -13.64 -36.12
N LYS A 17 2.15 -12.75 -35.16
CA LYS A 17 2.99 -12.52 -33.97
C LYS A 17 2.29 -13.04 -32.72
N LEU A 18 3.04 -13.70 -31.84
CA LEU A 18 2.58 -14.19 -30.54
C LEU A 18 3.38 -13.50 -29.42
N TYR A 19 2.66 -12.89 -28.50
CA TYR A 19 3.19 -12.16 -27.35
C TYR A 19 2.83 -12.88 -26.05
N ASP A 20 3.73 -12.87 -25.08
CA ASP A 20 3.50 -13.47 -23.76
C ASP A 20 2.68 -12.57 -22.82
N SER A 21 2.48 -13.02 -21.57
CA SER A 21 1.74 -12.26 -20.55
C SER A 21 2.40 -10.94 -20.15
N SER A 22 3.70 -10.78 -20.41
CA SER A 22 4.44 -9.53 -20.20
C SER A 22 4.30 -8.55 -21.38
N ARG A 23 3.60 -8.98 -22.45
CA ARG A 23 3.48 -8.33 -23.77
C ARG A 23 4.78 -8.29 -24.56
N ASP A 24 5.73 -9.18 -24.24
CA ASP A 24 6.96 -9.32 -25.00
C ASP A 24 6.73 -10.28 -26.17
N LEU A 25 7.36 -10.00 -27.32
CA LEU A 25 7.26 -10.84 -28.50
C LEU A 25 7.93 -12.19 -28.22
N ALA A 26 7.13 -13.25 -28.14
CA ALA A 26 7.62 -14.59 -27.84
C ALA A 26 7.93 -15.38 -29.11
N MET A 27 7.05 -15.35 -30.11
CA MET A 27 7.22 -16.08 -31.37
C MET A 27 6.57 -15.37 -32.56
N VAL A 28 6.98 -15.76 -33.76
CA VAL A 28 6.44 -15.29 -35.03
C VAL A 28 6.29 -16.48 -35.97
N ASP A 29 5.19 -16.54 -36.70
CA ASP A 29 4.96 -17.52 -37.77
C ASP A 29 4.37 -16.83 -39.00
N THR A 30 4.36 -17.52 -40.14
CA THR A 30 3.83 -17.00 -41.40
C THR A 30 2.83 -18.00 -41.98
N THR A 31 1.68 -17.49 -42.44
CA THR A 31 0.64 -18.37 -42.98
C THR A 31 1.09 -19.11 -44.24
N ASP A 32 0.68 -20.38 -44.35
CA ASP A 32 0.90 -21.21 -45.54
C ASP A 32 -0.12 -20.91 -46.67
N SER A 33 0.00 -21.62 -47.79
CA SER A 33 -0.93 -21.51 -48.95
C SER A 33 -2.41 -21.76 -48.62
N SER A 34 -2.71 -22.42 -47.49
CA SER A 34 -4.06 -22.66 -46.99
C SER A 34 -4.51 -21.62 -45.95
N GLY A 35 -3.62 -20.72 -45.54
CA GLY A 35 -3.86 -19.67 -44.54
C GLY A 35 -3.60 -20.13 -43.10
N PHE A 36 -2.96 -21.29 -42.88
CA PHE A 36 -2.71 -21.82 -41.54
C PHE A 36 -1.38 -21.32 -40.98
N TYR A 37 -1.35 -21.09 -39.66
CA TYR A 37 -0.16 -20.79 -38.86
C TYR A 37 -0.18 -21.66 -37.59
N SER A 38 0.97 -21.89 -36.96
CA SER A 38 1.08 -22.67 -35.73
C SER A 38 2.25 -22.23 -34.83
N PHE A 39 1.99 -22.20 -33.53
CA PHE A 39 2.98 -21.95 -32.49
C PHE A 39 3.09 -23.21 -31.62
N GLN A 40 4.29 -23.77 -31.51
CA GLN A 40 4.54 -25.04 -30.81
C GLN A 40 5.38 -24.84 -29.55
N ASP A 41 5.36 -25.82 -28.64
CA ASP A 41 6.17 -25.85 -27.42
C ASP A 41 6.02 -24.63 -26.50
N LEU A 42 4.81 -24.06 -26.46
CA LEU A 42 4.45 -22.96 -25.56
C LEU A 42 4.47 -23.41 -24.09
N ALA A 43 5.05 -22.58 -23.23
CA ALA A 43 4.91 -22.72 -21.79
C ALA A 43 3.43 -22.52 -21.38
N ALA A 44 3.05 -23.03 -20.21
CA ALA A 44 1.71 -22.73 -19.67
C ALA A 44 1.62 -21.23 -19.36
N GLY A 45 0.61 -20.56 -19.89
CA GLY A 45 0.48 -19.11 -19.80
C GLY A 45 -0.64 -18.56 -20.68
N THR A 46 -0.85 -17.25 -20.59
CA THR A 46 -1.77 -16.50 -21.45
C THR A 46 -0.97 -15.76 -22.50
N TYR A 47 -1.39 -15.88 -23.76
CA TYR A 47 -0.72 -15.33 -24.93
C TYR A 47 -1.67 -14.44 -25.73
N THR A 48 -1.12 -13.42 -26.37
CA THR A 48 -1.83 -12.56 -27.33
C THR A 48 -1.30 -12.83 -28.73
N ILE A 49 -2.19 -13.09 -29.68
CA ILE A 49 -1.88 -13.40 -31.07
C ILE A 49 -2.44 -12.29 -31.95
N ARG A 50 -1.59 -11.76 -32.85
CA ARG A 50 -1.92 -10.62 -33.73
C ARG A 50 -1.41 -10.89 -35.13
N GLU A 51 -2.21 -10.58 -36.15
CA GLU A 51 -1.74 -10.52 -37.54
C GLU A 51 -1.10 -9.16 -37.85
N VAL A 52 -0.09 -9.17 -38.72
CA VAL A 52 0.45 -7.94 -39.31
C VAL A 52 -0.34 -7.61 -40.55
N GLN A 53 -1.04 -6.49 -40.51
CA GLN A 53 -1.92 -6.05 -41.59
C GLN A 53 -1.13 -5.76 -42.87
N GLN A 54 -1.50 -6.40 -43.98
CA GLN A 54 -0.90 -6.14 -45.29
C GLN A 54 -1.45 -4.85 -45.95
N ASP A 55 -0.65 -4.26 -46.85
CA ASP A 55 -1.11 -3.14 -47.69
C ASP A 55 -2.26 -3.60 -48.59
N GLY A 56 -3.26 -2.73 -48.79
CA GLY A 56 -4.46 -3.05 -49.57
C GLY A 56 -5.54 -3.86 -48.84
N TRP A 57 -5.30 -4.28 -47.60
CA TRP A 57 -6.25 -5.08 -46.80
C TRP A 57 -6.71 -4.38 -45.52
N ILE A 58 -7.95 -4.68 -45.13
CA ILE A 58 -8.55 -4.29 -43.86
C ILE A 58 -8.95 -5.57 -43.11
N GLN A 59 -8.50 -5.69 -41.86
CA GLN A 59 -8.92 -6.75 -40.96
C GLN A 59 -10.37 -6.52 -40.52
N THR A 60 -11.13 -7.61 -40.50
CA THR A 60 -12.57 -7.65 -40.23
C THR A 60 -12.94 -8.52 -39.04
N HIS A 61 -12.00 -9.32 -38.51
CA HIS A 61 -12.17 -10.21 -37.37
C HIS A 61 -10.82 -10.52 -36.69
N PRO A 62 -10.75 -10.66 -35.34
CA PRO A 62 -11.84 -10.59 -34.35
C PRO A 62 -12.37 -9.17 -34.08
N ARG A 63 -13.66 -9.05 -33.76
CA ARG A 63 -14.34 -7.76 -33.50
C ARG A 63 -14.62 -7.45 -32.03
N THR A 64 -14.80 -8.49 -31.21
CA THR A 64 -15.19 -8.30 -29.81
C THR A 64 -13.98 -7.97 -28.94
N ALA A 65 -14.03 -6.81 -28.30
CA ALA A 65 -13.18 -6.52 -27.15
C ALA A 65 -13.68 -7.26 -25.90
N ASP A 66 -12.76 -7.58 -25.01
CA ASP A 66 -13.08 -8.05 -23.67
C ASP A 66 -12.55 -7.03 -22.65
N LEU A 67 -13.47 -6.31 -22.03
CA LEU A 67 -13.15 -5.28 -21.03
C LEU A 67 -12.56 -5.86 -19.74
N SER A 68 -12.83 -7.13 -19.42
CA SER A 68 -12.35 -7.78 -18.20
C SER A 68 -10.86 -8.12 -18.29
N THR A 69 -10.36 -8.38 -19.49
CA THR A 69 -8.96 -8.72 -19.78
C THR A 69 -8.22 -7.61 -20.53
N GLY A 70 -8.94 -6.56 -20.94
CA GLY A 70 -8.43 -5.43 -21.72
C GLY A 70 -8.03 -5.79 -23.14
N VAL A 71 -8.63 -6.84 -23.72
CA VAL A 71 -8.35 -7.30 -25.09
C VAL A 71 -8.98 -6.34 -26.09
N PRO A 72 -8.20 -5.74 -27.00
CA PRO A 72 -8.75 -4.94 -28.09
C PRO A 72 -9.29 -5.79 -29.24
N PRO A 73 -10.15 -5.25 -30.12
CA PRO A 73 -10.47 -5.88 -31.40
C PRO A 73 -9.20 -6.12 -32.23
N GLY A 74 -9.25 -7.12 -33.12
CA GLY A 74 -8.17 -7.45 -34.04
C GLY A 74 -7.07 -8.37 -33.49
N VAL A 75 -7.19 -8.84 -32.23
CA VAL A 75 -6.25 -9.82 -31.64
C VAL A 75 -6.99 -10.97 -30.97
N HIS A 76 -6.34 -12.13 -30.87
CA HIS A 76 -6.82 -13.27 -30.09
C HIS A 76 -6.03 -13.37 -28.79
N ILE A 77 -6.69 -13.55 -27.65
CA ILE A 77 -6.03 -13.91 -26.38
C ILE A 77 -6.37 -15.34 -26.03
N VAL A 78 -5.35 -16.13 -25.68
CA VAL A 78 -5.49 -17.55 -25.43
C VAL A 78 -4.68 -17.99 -24.22
N THR A 79 -5.34 -18.68 -23.28
CA THR A 79 -4.66 -19.38 -22.18
C THR A 79 -4.38 -20.83 -22.57
N VAL A 80 -3.12 -21.20 -22.47
CA VAL A 80 -2.57 -22.53 -22.76
C VAL A 80 -2.10 -23.15 -21.45
N ALA A 81 -2.51 -24.38 -21.18
CA ALA A 81 -2.02 -25.20 -20.07
C ALA A 81 -1.22 -26.38 -20.64
N ASN A 82 -0.42 -27.05 -19.80
CA ASN A 82 0.42 -28.16 -20.24
C ASN A 82 -0.42 -29.26 -20.92
N GLY A 83 -0.06 -29.61 -22.16
CA GLY A 83 -0.76 -30.60 -22.98
C GLY A 83 -2.06 -30.14 -23.66
N ILE A 84 -2.42 -28.85 -23.57
CA ILE A 84 -3.61 -28.29 -24.21
C ILE A 84 -3.24 -27.58 -25.52
N ASN A 85 -3.90 -27.95 -26.62
CA ASN A 85 -3.81 -27.26 -27.90
C ASN A 85 -4.99 -26.30 -28.09
N ARG A 86 -4.74 -25.21 -28.81
CA ARG A 86 -5.74 -24.19 -29.15
C ARG A 86 -5.74 -24.00 -30.66
N THR A 87 -6.92 -24.07 -31.26
CA THR A 87 -7.12 -24.07 -32.71
C THR A 87 -8.24 -23.09 -33.07
N GLU A 88 -8.46 -22.87 -34.37
CA GLU A 88 -9.56 -22.03 -34.90
C GLU A 88 -9.48 -20.53 -34.53
N LEU A 89 -8.27 -20.03 -34.26
CA LEU A 89 -8.00 -18.62 -34.01
C LEU A 89 -7.84 -17.87 -35.36
N ASN A 90 -8.96 -17.68 -36.06
CA ASN A 90 -8.99 -17.14 -37.41
C ASN A 90 -8.94 -15.61 -37.43
N PHE A 91 -8.20 -15.05 -38.38
CA PHE A 91 -8.25 -13.64 -38.74
C PHE A 91 -9.01 -13.46 -40.06
N GLY A 92 -9.96 -12.54 -40.07
CA GLY A 92 -10.77 -12.25 -41.26
C GLY A 92 -10.26 -11.00 -41.95
N ASN A 93 -10.14 -10.98 -43.28
CA ASN A 93 -9.59 -9.85 -44.04
C ASN A 93 -10.42 -9.58 -45.31
N THR A 94 -10.53 -8.31 -45.69
CA THR A 94 -11.13 -7.89 -46.97
C THR A 94 -10.19 -6.99 -47.76
N VAL A 95 -10.19 -7.14 -49.08
CA VAL A 95 -9.51 -6.21 -50.00
C VAL A 95 -10.25 -4.89 -49.98
N ALA A 96 -9.52 -3.77 -50.00
CA ALA A 96 -10.08 -2.43 -50.02
C ALA A 96 -9.76 -1.66 -51.31
N CYS A 97 -10.68 -0.79 -51.72
CA CYS A 97 -10.45 0.23 -52.73
C CYS A 97 -9.44 1.25 -52.21
N ARG A 98 -8.30 1.36 -52.89
CA ARG A 98 -7.23 2.28 -52.52
C ARG A 98 -7.44 3.63 -53.20
N TYR A 99 -7.20 4.71 -52.47
CA TYR A 99 -7.09 6.04 -53.07
C TYR A 99 -5.79 6.14 -53.90
N ILE A 100 -5.94 6.47 -55.18
CA ILE A 100 -4.86 6.59 -56.18
C ILE A 100 -4.79 7.99 -56.81
N GLY A 101 -5.66 8.91 -56.37
CA GLY A 101 -5.71 10.29 -56.86
C GLY A 101 -4.53 11.15 -56.41
N PRO A 102 -4.44 12.40 -56.90
CA PRO A 102 -3.42 13.34 -56.45
C PRO A 102 -3.65 13.75 -54.98
N PRO A 103 -2.62 14.29 -54.29
CA PRO A 103 -2.80 14.93 -52.99
C PRO A 103 -3.87 16.03 -53.06
N SER A 104 -4.74 16.07 -52.05
CA SER A 104 -5.92 16.94 -51.97
C SER A 104 -6.96 16.72 -53.08
N GLY A 105 -6.97 15.54 -53.71
CA GLY A 105 -7.99 15.19 -54.68
C GLY A 105 -9.33 14.86 -54.02
N SER A 106 -10.39 14.96 -54.84
CA SER A 106 -11.77 14.85 -54.38
C SER A 106 -12.19 13.39 -54.17
N TRP A 107 -12.88 13.12 -53.06
CA TRP A 107 -13.49 11.83 -52.73
C TRP A 107 -14.47 11.33 -53.79
N ARG A 108 -15.25 12.23 -54.41
CA ARG A 108 -16.34 11.85 -55.34
C ARG A 108 -15.86 11.47 -56.74
N ASP A 109 -14.59 11.72 -57.08
CA ASP A 109 -14.06 11.44 -58.42
C ASP A 109 -13.71 9.95 -58.56
N PRO A 110 -14.41 9.18 -59.41
CA PRO A 110 -14.11 7.77 -59.65
C PRO A 110 -12.66 7.49 -60.07
N ALA A 111 -12.01 8.45 -60.76
CA ALA A 111 -10.63 8.29 -61.24
C ALA A 111 -9.60 8.27 -60.09
N ASN A 112 -9.99 8.75 -58.90
CA ASN A 112 -9.13 8.75 -57.72
C ASN A 112 -9.17 7.44 -56.94
N TRP A 113 -9.94 6.44 -57.37
CA TRP A 113 -10.12 5.17 -56.66
C TRP A 113 -9.72 3.97 -57.52
N SER A 114 -9.00 3.02 -56.92
CA SER A 114 -8.49 1.84 -57.64
C SER A 114 -9.60 0.91 -58.18
N CYS A 115 -10.81 1.01 -57.65
CA CYS A 115 -11.98 0.26 -58.13
C CYS A 115 -12.75 0.96 -59.25
N GLY A 116 -12.33 2.17 -59.67
CA GLY A 116 -12.91 2.87 -60.82
C GLY A 116 -14.31 3.46 -60.59
N HIS A 117 -14.79 3.47 -59.35
CA HIS A 117 -16.00 4.16 -58.91
C HIS A 117 -15.73 4.86 -57.58
N ALA A 118 -16.55 5.87 -57.26
CA ALA A 118 -16.49 6.52 -55.96
C ALA A 118 -17.04 5.56 -54.86
N PRO A 119 -16.54 5.63 -53.62
CA PRO A 119 -16.94 4.71 -52.56
C PRO A 119 -18.45 4.74 -52.27
N ASP A 120 -19.01 3.56 -52.04
CA ASP A 120 -20.41 3.32 -51.68
C ASP A 120 -20.53 2.29 -50.54
N ALA A 121 -21.76 1.95 -50.12
CA ALA A 121 -22.05 1.11 -48.96
C ALA A 121 -21.31 -0.25 -48.93
N GLY A 122 -20.99 -0.82 -50.09
CA GLY A 122 -20.27 -2.09 -50.21
C GLY A 122 -18.75 -1.94 -50.24
N THR A 123 -18.24 -0.71 -50.21
CA THR A 123 -16.86 -0.39 -50.53
C THR A 123 -16.00 -0.19 -49.29
N PRO A 124 -15.12 -1.14 -48.91
CA PRO A 124 -14.03 -0.89 -47.98
C PRO A 124 -12.96 -0.01 -48.64
N ILE A 125 -12.42 0.99 -47.94
CA ILE A 125 -11.46 1.93 -48.50
C ILE A 125 -10.16 2.06 -47.70
N ILE A 126 -9.05 2.30 -48.41
CA ILE A 126 -7.75 2.61 -47.82
C ILE A 126 -7.27 3.98 -48.32
N ILE A 127 -6.86 4.82 -47.37
CA ILE A 127 -6.14 6.07 -47.62
C ILE A 127 -4.65 5.82 -47.34
N PRO A 128 -3.80 5.75 -48.37
CA PRO A 128 -2.42 5.35 -48.20
C PRO A 128 -1.52 6.47 -47.67
N GLN A 129 -0.28 6.11 -47.33
CA GLN A 129 0.75 7.05 -46.91
C GLN A 129 0.91 8.23 -47.89
N ASP A 130 1.21 9.41 -47.35
CA ASP A 130 1.48 10.66 -48.08
C ASP A 130 0.33 11.15 -48.97
N THR A 131 -0.90 10.70 -48.71
CA THR A 131 -2.10 11.18 -49.40
C THR A 131 -2.97 12.07 -48.51
N ILE A 132 -3.62 13.05 -49.14
CA ILE A 132 -4.63 13.89 -48.52
C ILE A 132 -5.89 13.73 -49.38
N VAL A 133 -6.97 13.24 -48.79
CA VAL A 133 -8.26 13.10 -49.46
C VAL A 133 -9.22 14.16 -48.93
N VAL A 134 -9.85 14.91 -49.83
CA VAL A 134 -10.82 15.94 -49.46
C VAL A 134 -12.24 15.42 -49.68
N VAL A 135 -13.04 15.43 -48.61
CA VAL A 135 -14.45 15.05 -48.62
C VAL A 135 -15.31 16.31 -48.62
N ASP A 136 -15.48 16.91 -49.79
CA ASP A 136 -16.28 18.13 -50.01
C ASP A 136 -17.76 17.83 -50.31
N SER A 137 -18.05 16.64 -50.80
CA SER A 137 -19.38 16.14 -51.12
C SER A 137 -19.38 14.62 -51.19
N LEU A 138 -20.50 14.00 -50.87
CA LEU A 138 -20.67 12.55 -50.86
C LEU A 138 -21.42 12.10 -52.10
N SER A 139 -20.83 11.21 -52.91
CA SER A 139 -21.50 10.52 -54.02
C SER A 139 -22.46 9.43 -53.53
N SER A 140 -22.15 8.86 -52.36
CA SER A 140 -22.96 7.94 -51.56
C SER A 140 -22.81 8.37 -50.10
N ASP A 141 -23.88 8.31 -49.33
CA ASP A 141 -23.88 8.65 -47.91
C ASP A 141 -23.40 7.50 -47.00
N SER A 142 -22.84 6.45 -47.60
CA SER A 142 -22.41 5.22 -46.92
C SER A 142 -21.19 4.60 -47.58
N ILE A 143 -20.33 3.99 -46.74
CA ILE A 143 -19.21 3.11 -47.08
C ILE A 143 -19.19 1.86 -46.20
N HIS A 144 -18.47 0.82 -46.62
CA HIS A 144 -18.28 -0.35 -45.77
C HIS A 144 -17.33 -0.03 -44.61
N SER A 145 -16.04 0.17 -44.85
CA SER A 145 -15.04 0.42 -43.80
C SER A 145 -13.96 1.37 -44.30
N VAL A 146 -13.24 2.04 -43.39
CA VAL A 146 -12.15 2.95 -43.74
C VAL A 146 -10.90 2.63 -42.93
N ARG A 147 -9.76 2.57 -43.61
CA ARG A 147 -8.45 2.56 -42.98
C ARG A 147 -7.59 3.70 -43.52
N VAL A 148 -7.08 4.55 -42.63
CA VAL A 148 -6.14 5.61 -42.96
C VAL A 148 -4.75 5.16 -42.52
N GLN A 149 -3.90 4.83 -43.47
CA GLN A 149 -2.54 4.35 -43.21
C GLN A 149 -1.64 5.49 -42.75
N ARG A 150 -0.54 5.16 -42.07
CA ARG A 150 0.47 6.10 -41.58
C ARG A 150 0.81 7.18 -42.62
N GLY A 151 0.66 8.46 -42.26
CA GLY A 151 0.92 9.61 -43.14
C GLY A 151 -0.24 9.99 -44.07
N GLY A 152 -1.26 9.13 -44.21
CA GLY A 152 -2.51 9.44 -44.91
C GLY A 152 -3.41 10.37 -44.11
N ARG A 153 -4.19 11.20 -44.81
CA ARG A 153 -5.10 12.18 -44.19
C ARG A 153 -6.44 12.25 -44.90
N ILE A 154 -7.51 12.32 -44.12
CA ILE A 154 -8.85 12.69 -44.61
C ILE A 154 -9.20 14.07 -44.07
N LEU A 155 -9.52 15.00 -44.97
CA LEU A 155 -10.01 16.33 -44.65
C LEU A 155 -11.48 16.43 -45.05
N PHE A 156 -12.36 16.57 -44.07
CA PHE A 156 -13.78 16.81 -44.33
C PHE A 156 -14.02 18.30 -44.61
N GLY A 157 -14.87 18.57 -45.61
CA GLY A 157 -15.52 19.86 -45.79
C GLY A 157 -16.87 19.89 -45.06
N THR A 158 -17.66 20.95 -45.28
CA THR A 158 -19.01 21.04 -44.71
C THR A 158 -19.95 20.08 -45.42
N LEU A 159 -20.32 18.99 -44.74
CA LEU A 159 -21.22 17.98 -45.29
C LEU A 159 -22.70 18.36 -45.09
N THR A 160 -23.53 18.00 -46.07
CA THR A 160 -25.00 18.13 -46.00
C THR A 160 -25.71 16.85 -45.55
N THR A 161 -24.99 15.72 -45.48
CA THR A 161 -25.47 14.42 -44.98
C THR A 161 -24.37 13.72 -44.18
N HIS A 162 -24.73 12.86 -43.22
CA HIS A 162 -23.76 12.04 -42.50
C HIS A 162 -23.14 10.99 -43.41
N LEU A 163 -21.84 10.73 -43.26
CA LEU A 163 -21.21 9.54 -43.84
C LEU A 163 -21.41 8.34 -42.89
N ARG A 164 -22.10 7.32 -43.38
CA ARG A 164 -22.33 6.05 -42.68
C ARG A 164 -21.19 5.07 -42.97
N ILE A 165 -20.65 4.46 -41.93
CA ILE A 165 -19.55 3.48 -42.03
C ILE A 165 -20.03 2.17 -41.40
N HIS A 166 -20.34 1.17 -42.23
CA HIS A 166 -20.98 -0.08 -41.78
C HIS A 166 -20.05 -1.03 -41.00
N GLY A 167 -18.75 -0.92 -41.24
CA GLY A 167 -17.67 -1.69 -40.65
C GLY A 167 -16.76 -0.79 -39.82
N SER A 168 -15.47 -1.13 -39.75
CA SER A 168 -14.52 -0.45 -38.87
C SER A 168 -14.00 0.87 -39.44
N VAL A 169 -13.68 1.79 -38.53
CA VAL A 169 -12.82 2.95 -38.74
C VAL A 169 -11.46 2.63 -38.16
N GLN A 170 -10.41 2.65 -38.98
CA GLN A 170 -9.02 2.41 -38.56
C GLN A 170 -8.17 3.61 -38.92
N ILE A 171 -7.46 4.18 -37.94
CA ILE A 171 -6.55 5.32 -38.14
C ILE A 171 -5.19 4.88 -37.61
N ASP A 172 -4.27 4.54 -38.51
CA ASP A 172 -2.95 4.04 -38.14
C ASP A 172 -2.10 5.16 -37.51
N SER A 173 -1.08 4.79 -36.72
CA SER A 173 -0.16 5.75 -36.09
C SER A 173 0.44 6.72 -37.12
N GLY A 174 0.28 8.03 -36.87
CA GLY A 174 0.73 9.11 -37.75
C GLY A 174 -0.22 9.45 -38.90
N ALA A 175 -1.38 8.79 -39.00
CA ALA A 175 -2.48 9.17 -39.87
C ALA A 175 -3.43 10.17 -39.19
N SER A 176 -4.27 10.85 -39.96
CA SER A 176 -5.26 11.78 -39.37
C SER A 176 -6.60 11.84 -40.10
N ILE A 177 -7.69 11.95 -39.34
CA ILE A 177 -9.00 12.39 -39.83
C ILE A 177 -9.32 13.76 -39.21
N ILE A 178 -9.67 14.74 -40.04
CA ILE A 178 -9.86 16.13 -39.63
C ILE A 178 -11.19 16.65 -40.17
N PHE A 179 -12.01 17.18 -39.28
CA PHE A 179 -13.27 17.87 -39.58
C PHE A 179 -13.13 19.39 -39.48
N PRO A 180 -13.94 20.17 -40.21
CA PRO A 180 -13.90 21.62 -40.14
C PRO A 180 -14.59 22.12 -38.86
N SER A 181 -14.30 23.36 -38.47
CA SER A 181 -15.08 24.09 -37.46
C SER A 181 -16.35 24.69 -38.10
N GLY A 182 -17.50 24.55 -37.44
CA GLY A 182 -18.84 24.95 -37.91
C GLY A 182 -19.86 23.80 -37.94
N ASP A 183 -21.13 24.07 -38.26
CA ASP A 183 -22.20 23.06 -38.36
C ASP A 183 -21.92 22.07 -39.51
N SER A 184 -21.09 21.07 -39.24
CA SER A 184 -20.80 19.96 -40.14
C SER A 184 -21.39 18.69 -39.56
N LEU A 185 -22.15 17.96 -40.38
CA LEU A 185 -22.57 16.62 -40.03
C LEU A 185 -21.33 15.72 -39.96
N GLY A 186 -21.27 14.88 -38.93
CA GLY A 186 -20.14 13.96 -38.70
C GLY A 186 -20.38 12.58 -39.29
N LEU A 187 -19.94 11.56 -38.55
CA LEU A 187 -19.98 10.15 -38.96
C LEU A 187 -21.05 9.39 -38.19
N ILE A 188 -21.63 8.38 -38.84
CA ILE A 188 -22.40 7.33 -38.16
C ILE A 188 -21.64 6.02 -38.36
N VAL A 189 -21.16 5.43 -37.26
CA VAL A 189 -20.28 4.27 -37.26
C VAL A 189 -21.03 3.06 -36.73
N TYR A 190 -21.13 2.00 -37.54
CA TYR A 190 -21.79 0.75 -37.19
C TYR A 190 -20.79 -0.37 -36.81
N GLY A 191 -19.49 -0.14 -36.90
CA GLY A 191 -18.44 -1.08 -36.47
C GLY A 191 -17.45 -0.48 -35.47
N ASP A 192 -16.32 -1.16 -35.27
CA ASP A 192 -15.30 -0.74 -34.30
C ASP A 192 -14.56 0.53 -34.73
N TRP A 193 -14.20 1.36 -33.76
CA TRP A 193 -13.35 2.54 -33.95
C TRP A 193 -11.98 2.29 -33.34
N ILE A 194 -10.98 2.17 -34.20
CA ILE A 194 -9.61 1.84 -33.81
C ILE A 194 -8.72 3.01 -34.22
N ASN A 195 -8.29 3.82 -33.25
CA ASN A 195 -7.49 5.01 -33.53
C ASN A 195 -6.13 4.98 -32.83
N ASP A 196 -5.08 4.75 -33.62
CA ASP A 196 -3.67 4.86 -33.24
C ASP A 196 -3.03 6.18 -33.71
N GLY A 197 -3.71 6.93 -34.57
CA GLY A 197 -3.29 8.22 -35.12
C GLY A 197 -3.96 9.42 -34.44
N SER A 198 -4.36 10.42 -35.23
CA SER A 198 -5.02 11.63 -34.73
C SER A 198 -6.43 11.78 -35.29
N PHE A 199 -7.36 12.16 -34.42
CA PHE A 199 -8.70 12.57 -34.81
C PHE A 199 -8.98 13.98 -34.32
N ASP A 200 -9.27 14.89 -35.27
CA ASP A 200 -9.75 16.23 -35.00
C ASP A 200 -11.23 16.31 -35.39
N PRO A 201 -12.15 16.36 -34.41
CA PRO A 201 -13.59 16.34 -34.66
C PRO A 201 -14.12 17.68 -35.18
N GLY A 202 -13.34 18.77 -35.14
CA GLY A 202 -13.87 20.12 -35.33
C GLY A 202 -15.03 20.37 -34.36
N THR A 203 -16.23 20.63 -34.91
CA THR A 203 -17.49 20.71 -34.13
C THR A 203 -18.51 19.64 -34.52
N SER A 204 -18.05 18.52 -35.08
CA SER A 204 -18.91 17.47 -35.64
C SER A 204 -19.45 16.52 -34.57
N THR A 205 -20.60 15.92 -34.85
CA THR A 205 -21.19 14.85 -34.03
C THR A 205 -20.88 13.47 -34.60
N ILE A 206 -20.31 12.60 -33.79
CA ILE A 206 -20.05 11.20 -34.16
C ILE A 206 -21.07 10.31 -33.45
N TYR A 207 -21.71 9.42 -34.21
CA TYR A 207 -22.69 8.46 -33.72
C TYR A 207 -22.09 7.05 -33.79
N PHE A 208 -22.29 6.27 -32.72
CA PHE A 208 -22.03 4.84 -32.71
C PHE A 208 -23.36 4.11 -32.61
N SER A 209 -23.82 3.53 -33.72
CA SER A 209 -25.21 3.10 -33.92
C SER A 209 -25.37 1.64 -34.35
N GLY A 210 -26.60 1.12 -34.23
CA GLY A 210 -27.02 -0.16 -34.80
C GLY A 210 -26.83 -1.38 -33.91
N ASP A 211 -27.30 -2.53 -34.39
CA ASP A 211 -27.68 -3.70 -33.57
C ASP A 211 -26.52 -4.65 -33.21
N SER A 212 -25.30 -4.12 -33.12
CA SER A 212 -24.12 -4.93 -32.79
C SER A 212 -23.19 -4.16 -31.87
N ALA A 213 -22.70 -4.85 -30.84
CA ALA A 213 -21.71 -4.33 -29.91
C ALA A 213 -20.48 -3.80 -30.65
N LYS A 214 -19.93 -2.69 -30.16
CA LYS A 214 -18.77 -2.01 -30.77
C LYS A 214 -17.74 -1.68 -29.72
N THR A 215 -16.51 -1.52 -30.19
CA THR A 215 -15.41 -1.05 -29.36
C THR A 215 -14.83 0.24 -29.91
N ILE A 216 -14.65 1.22 -29.03
CA ILE A 216 -13.84 2.41 -29.27
C ILE A 216 -12.47 2.20 -28.61
N VAL A 217 -11.40 2.30 -29.39
CA VAL A 217 -10.04 1.99 -28.97
C VAL A 217 -9.16 3.20 -29.16
N ALA A 218 -8.49 3.64 -28.09
CA ALA A 218 -7.52 4.72 -28.07
C ALA A 218 -6.11 4.16 -28.00
N GLY A 219 -5.41 4.23 -29.13
CA GLY A 219 -3.96 4.16 -29.17
C GLY A 219 -3.33 2.77 -29.32
N VAL A 220 -2.06 2.78 -29.75
CA VAL A 220 -1.18 1.61 -29.92
C VAL A 220 -1.20 0.67 -28.72
N LEU A 221 -1.86 -0.48 -28.88
CA LEU A 221 -1.96 -1.51 -27.84
C LEU A 221 -0.65 -2.31 -27.67
N PHE A 222 0.24 -2.25 -28.67
CA PHE A 222 1.52 -2.96 -28.73
C PHE A 222 2.57 -2.11 -29.43
N ASP A 223 3.64 -1.68 -28.72
CA ASP A 223 4.75 -0.92 -29.31
C ASP A 223 5.42 -1.76 -30.41
N GLU A 224 5.29 -1.35 -31.68
CA GLU A 224 6.07 -1.92 -32.79
C GLU A 224 7.36 -1.11 -32.97
N THR A 225 8.44 -1.52 -32.31
CA THR A 225 9.78 -1.13 -32.75
C THR A 225 10.27 -2.14 -33.78
N GLU A 226 10.13 -1.80 -35.07
CA GLU A 226 10.72 -2.58 -36.18
C GLU A 226 12.26 -2.48 -36.29
N SER A 227 12.96 -1.88 -35.33
CA SER A 227 14.43 -1.88 -35.31
C SER A 227 14.95 -2.54 -34.04
N GLY A 228 15.58 -3.71 -34.19
CA GLY A 228 16.22 -4.46 -33.12
C GLY A 228 17.06 -3.55 -32.21
N GLY A 229 16.65 -3.47 -30.94
CA GLY A 229 17.29 -2.65 -29.92
C GLY A 229 16.41 -2.56 -28.69
N LEU A 230 16.97 -2.90 -27.53
CA LEU A 230 16.35 -3.05 -26.21
C LEU A 230 15.28 -1.99 -25.85
N THR A 231 14.15 -2.52 -25.37
CA THR A 231 13.11 -1.96 -24.50
C THR A 231 13.30 -0.53 -23.99
N THR A 232 12.47 0.39 -24.50
CA THR A 232 11.87 1.42 -23.64
C THR A 232 10.37 1.41 -23.91
N LYS A 233 9.58 0.90 -22.95
CA LYS A 233 8.13 1.14 -22.91
C LYS A 233 7.97 2.66 -22.94
N ARG A 234 7.59 3.25 -24.08
CA ARG A 234 7.19 4.66 -24.07
C ARG A 234 5.89 4.70 -23.31
N ARG A 235 5.95 4.99 -22.01
CA ARG A 235 4.78 5.41 -21.23
C ARG A 235 4.21 6.61 -21.97
N ARG A 236 3.15 6.39 -22.76
CA ARG A 236 2.41 7.51 -23.35
C ARG A 236 1.90 8.37 -22.20
N ASN A 237 2.10 9.67 -22.35
CA ASN A 237 1.62 10.64 -21.40
C ASN A 237 0.11 10.46 -21.30
N VAL A 238 -0.42 10.31 -20.08
CA VAL A 238 -1.85 10.11 -19.80
C VAL A 238 -2.72 11.25 -20.39
N ASN A 239 -2.08 12.38 -20.73
CA ASN A 239 -2.68 13.57 -21.31
C ASN A 239 -2.65 13.65 -22.85
N ASP A 240 -2.20 12.63 -23.58
CA ASP A 240 -2.27 12.62 -25.05
C ASP A 240 -3.64 12.10 -25.53
N TYR A 241 -4.60 13.03 -25.61
CA TYR A 241 -5.98 12.76 -26.03
C TYR A 241 -6.17 12.75 -27.55
N SER A 242 -5.09 12.88 -28.34
CA SER A 242 -5.18 13.13 -29.79
C SER A 242 -5.84 11.99 -30.58
N ALA A 243 -5.87 10.78 -30.03
CA ALA A 243 -6.52 9.61 -30.61
C ALA A 243 -8.05 9.66 -30.45
N ASN A 244 -8.60 9.60 -29.25
CA ASN A 244 -10.06 9.61 -29.06
C ASN A 244 -10.57 10.97 -28.56
N ASN A 245 -10.59 11.93 -29.47
CA ASN A 245 -11.05 13.29 -29.22
C ASN A 245 -12.35 13.55 -30.00
N PHE A 246 -13.49 13.63 -29.31
CA PHE A 246 -14.79 13.89 -29.90
C PHE A 246 -15.32 15.26 -29.48
N TYR A 247 -16.04 15.95 -30.37
CA TYR A 247 -16.75 17.17 -30.00
C TYR A 247 -18.10 16.83 -29.38
N ASN A 248 -19.01 16.27 -30.19
CA ASN A 248 -20.19 15.58 -29.70
C ASN A 248 -20.07 14.08 -29.99
N LEU A 249 -20.44 13.24 -29.03
CA LEU A 249 -20.48 11.78 -29.17
C LEU A 249 -21.87 11.27 -28.79
N VAL A 250 -22.46 10.43 -29.65
CA VAL A 250 -23.74 9.77 -29.41
C VAL A 250 -23.52 8.26 -29.42
N ILE A 251 -23.94 7.60 -28.35
CA ILE A 251 -23.97 6.13 -28.24
C ILE A 251 -25.44 5.70 -28.33
N ASP A 252 -25.81 5.14 -29.48
CA ASP A 252 -27.15 4.67 -29.79
C ASP A 252 -27.16 3.23 -30.36
N GLY A 253 -28.32 2.59 -30.42
CA GLY A 253 -28.41 1.18 -30.85
C GLY A 253 -28.07 0.17 -29.76
N GLU A 254 -26.78 -0.19 -29.62
CA GLU A 254 -26.28 -1.21 -28.68
C GLU A 254 -25.19 -0.68 -27.74
N ASN A 255 -24.91 -1.43 -26.66
CA ASN A 255 -23.86 -1.07 -25.71
C ASN A 255 -22.48 -1.00 -26.38
N THR A 256 -21.70 0.02 -26.03
CA THR A 256 -20.37 0.28 -26.56
C THR A 256 -19.30 0.09 -25.49
N SER A 257 -18.18 -0.51 -25.87
CA SER A 257 -17.01 -0.70 -25.02
C SER A 257 -15.93 0.34 -25.34
N LEU A 258 -15.19 0.80 -24.33
CA LEU A 258 -14.07 1.72 -24.47
C LEU A 258 -12.78 1.08 -23.91
N ILE A 259 -11.73 1.13 -24.73
CA ILE A 259 -10.36 0.79 -24.37
C ILE A 259 -9.48 2.02 -24.62
N GLY A 260 -8.84 2.53 -23.59
CA GLY A 260 -8.06 3.77 -23.60
C GLY A 260 -8.87 4.99 -23.17
N ASN A 261 -8.17 6.09 -22.91
CA ASN A 261 -8.80 7.35 -22.51
C ASN A 261 -9.53 8.02 -23.67
N MET A 262 -10.61 8.73 -23.35
CA MET A 262 -11.43 9.46 -24.32
C MET A 262 -11.71 10.88 -23.85
N ARG A 263 -11.65 11.86 -24.75
CA ARG A 263 -12.02 13.25 -24.50
C ARG A 263 -13.29 13.60 -25.27
N ILE A 264 -14.25 14.21 -24.58
CA ILE A 264 -15.48 14.80 -25.14
C ILE A 264 -15.46 16.30 -24.85
N GLN A 265 -15.40 17.11 -25.91
CA GLN A 265 -15.30 18.57 -25.78
C GLN A 265 -16.63 19.23 -25.45
N ASN A 266 -17.77 18.71 -25.95
CA ASN A 266 -19.07 19.36 -25.84
C ASN A 266 -20.17 18.48 -25.22
N THR A 267 -20.67 17.45 -25.90
CA THR A 267 -21.81 16.65 -25.40
C THR A 267 -21.59 15.16 -25.59
N LEU A 268 -21.89 14.37 -24.56
CA LEU A 268 -21.99 12.91 -24.59
C LEU A 268 -23.46 12.48 -24.43
N THR A 269 -24.07 11.97 -25.50
CA THR A 269 -25.43 11.43 -25.45
C THR A 269 -25.36 9.91 -25.29
N LEU A 270 -25.87 9.40 -24.17
CA LEU A 270 -25.93 7.97 -23.86
C LEU A 270 -27.36 7.47 -24.02
N ASP A 271 -27.79 7.14 -25.24
CA ASP A 271 -29.05 6.41 -25.44
C ASP A 271 -28.89 4.92 -25.06
N GLN A 272 -27.66 4.40 -25.18
CA GLN A 272 -27.22 3.10 -24.69
C GLN A 272 -25.98 3.24 -23.80
N SER A 273 -25.56 2.13 -23.18
CA SER A 273 -24.49 2.17 -22.19
C SER A 273 -23.11 2.18 -22.82
N LEU A 274 -22.19 2.94 -22.21
CA LEU A 274 -20.77 3.01 -22.57
C LEU A 274 -19.95 2.48 -21.40
N ALA A 275 -19.29 1.32 -21.55
CA ALA A 275 -18.46 0.73 -20.50
C ALA A 275 -16.98 0.87 -20.87
N ALA A 276 -16.16 1.41 -19.97
CA ALA A 276 -14.71 1.51 -20.15
C ALA A 276 -13.97 0.54 -19.21
N ARG A 277 -12.70 0.24 -19.51
CA ARG A 277 -11.87 -0.55 -18.59
C ARG A 277 -11.69 0.20 -17.26
N PRO A 278 -11.48 -0.53 -16.14
CA PRO A 278 -11.20 0.04 -14.81
C PRO A 278 -10.20 1.20 -14.80
N GLU A 279 -9.14 1.09 -15.59
CA GLU A 279 -8.04 2.05 -15.66
C GLU A 279 -8.26 3.22 -16.61
N ASP A 280 -9.28 3.15 -17.47
CA ASP A 280 -9.53 4.15 -18.51
C ASP A 280 -10.44 5.25 -18.01
N THR A 281 -10.24 6.46 -18.53
CA THR A 281 -11.01 7.65 -18.16
C THR A 281 -11.67 8.32 -19.36
N VAL A 282 -12.96 8.63 -19.23
CA VAL A 282 -13.69 9.54 -20.13
C VAL A 282 -13.68 10.95 -19.54
N PHE A 283 -13.18 11.92 -20.31
CA PHE A 283 -13.06 13.32 -19.92
C PHE A 283 -14.15 14.16 -20.60
N ILE A 284 -15.00 14.82 -19.82
CA ILE A 284 -16.02 15.76 -20.33
C ILE A 284 -15.56 17.19 -20.02
N GLU A 285 -15.27 17.97 -21.06
CA GLU A 285 -14.74 19.34 -20.90
C GLU A 285 -15.82 20.39 -20.74
N ASN A 286 -16.97 20.20 -21.38
CA ASN A 286 -18.09 21.10 -21.23
C ASN A 286 -18.65 21.02 -19.80
N SER A 287 -18.51 22.13 -19.09
CA SER A 287 -18.97 22.31 -17.73
C SER A 287 -20.48 22.52 -17.60
N SER A 288 -21.24 22.48 -18.70
CA SER A 288 -22.70 22.50 -18.65
C SER A 288 -23.26 21.27 -17.91
N PRO A 289 -24.28 21.41 -17.06
CA PRO A 289 -25.02 20.27 -16.49
C PRO A 289 -25.54 19.29 -17.56
N SER A 290 -25.89 19.81 -18.75
CA SER A 290 -26.39 19.05 -19.89
C SER A 290 -25.31 18.44 -20.79
N SER A 291 -24.04 18.42 -20.39
CA SER A 291 -22.98 17.82 -21.23
C SER A 291 -23.02 16.29 -21.28
N ILE A 292 -23.85 15.65 -20.44
CA ILE A 292 -24.17 14.22 -20.51
C ILE A 292 -25.69 14.04 -20.50
N GLU A 293 -26.24 13.42 -21.53
CA GLU A 293 -27.68 13.36 -21.79
C GLU A 293 -28.18 11.92 -22.02
N SER A 294 -29.51 11.74 -22.06
CA SER A 294 -30.22 10.45 -22.27
C SER A 294 -30.17 9.44 -21.11
N ALA A 295 -30.64 8.21 -21.32
CA ALA A 295 -30.99 7.24 -20.26
C ALA A 295 -29.98 6.09 -20.05
N GLY A 296 -28.99 5.94 -20.93
CA GLY A 296 -27.97 4.89 -20.88
C GLY A 296 -27.05 4.99 -19.65
N LEU A 297 -26.18 4.02 -19.44
CA LEU A 297 -25.29 3.99 -18.26
C LEU A 297 -23.81 4.11 -18.66
N PHE A 298 -22.97 4.57 -17.73
CA PHE A 298 -21.53 4.43 -17.76
C PHE A 298 -21.09 3.52 -16.60
N PRO A 299 -21.29 2.19 -16.72
CA PRO A 299 -21.23 1.27 -15.57
C PRO A 299 -19.81 0.92 -15.12
N GLN A 300 -18.78 1.22 -15.92
CA GLN A 300 -17.39 0.83 -15.64
C GLN A 300 -16.41 1.85 -16.21
N GLY A 301 -15.26 1.98 -15.55
CA GLY A 301 -14.21 2.95 -15.84
C GLY A 301 -14.37 4.23 -15.05
N SER A 302 -13.54 5.22 -15.35
CA SER A 302 -13.58 6.51 -14.67
C SER A 302 -14.25 7.57 -15.53
N LEU A 303 -15.14 8.37 -14.95
CA LEU A 303 -15.72 9.53 -15.63
C LEU A 303 -15.26 10.80 -14.93
N LYS A 304 -14.54 11.66 -15.66
CA LYS A 304 -14.00 12.92 -15.16
C LYS A 304 -14.66 14.08 -15.89
N ARG A 305 -15.24 15.03 -15.16
CA ARG A 305 -15.90 16.19 -15.76
C ARG A 305 -15.63 17.49 -15.05
N ALA A 306 -15.61 18.57 -15.83
CA ALA A 306 -15.60 19.94 -15.33
C ALA A 306 -17.01 20.32 -14.83
N ILE A 307 -17.05 21.16 -13.80
CA ILE A 307 -18.29 21.64 -13.19
C ILE A 307 -18.27 23.16 -13.10
N ASP A 308 -19.33 23.79 -13.60
CA ASP A 308 -19.57 25.22 -13.45
C ASP A 308 -20.39 25.48 -12.18
N GLN A 309 -19.76 26.12 -11.20
CA GLN A 309 -20.40 26.45 -9.93
C GLN A 309 -21.46 27.56 -10.04
N THR A 310 -21.47 28.34 -11.12
CA THR A 310 -22.39 29.47 -11.30
C THR A 310 -23.76 29.03 -11.83
N ASN A 311 -23.84 27.86 -12.47
CA ASN A 311 -25.06 27.39 -13.11
C ASN A 311 -26.04 26.69 -12.16
N GLY A 312 -25.62 26.31 -10.95
CA GLY A 312 -26.46 25.66 -9.92
C GLY A 312 -27.16 24.37 -10.37
N GLY A 313 -26.73 23.78 -11.49
CA GLY A 313 -27.40 22.64 -12.11
C GLY A 313 -27.00 21.29 -11.50
N THR A 314 -27.70 20.25 -11.94
CA THR A 314 -27.49 18.86 -11.53
C THR A 314 -26.65 18.14 -12.58
N TYR A 315 -25.48 17.67 -12.16
CA TYR A 315 -24.41 17.08 -12.95
C TYR A 315 -24.52 15.55 -12.90
N ARG A 316 -24.94 14.92 -14.00
CA ARG A 316 -24.91 13.46 -14.17
C ARG A 316 -23.49 12.89 -14.26
N PHE A 317 -23.31 11.65 -13.77
CA PHE A 317 -22.08 10.88 -13.93
C PHE A 317 -22.33 9.53 -14.59
N GLU A 318 -22.65 8.47 -13.82
CA GLU A 318 -22.75 7.12 -14.38
C GLU A 318 -24.15 6.72 -14.84
N SER A 319 -25.19 7.20 -14.17
CA SER A 319 -26.59 6.86 -14.46
C SER A 319 -27.45 8.11 -14.44
N PRO A 320 -28.68 8.07 -14.99
CA PRO A 320 -29.62 9.17 -14.88
C PRO A 320 -29.95 9.56 -13.43
N SER A 321 -29.84 8.61 -12.50
CA SER A 321 -30.07 8.86 -11.07
C SER A 321 -28.79 9.35 -10.37
N SER A 322 -27.62 8.90 -10.79
CA SER A 322 -26.32 9.29 -10.25
C SER A 322 -25.96 10.71 -10.64
N THR A 323 -26.27 11.63 -9.74
CA THR A 323 -26.12 13.06 -10.00
C THR A 323 -25.51 13.80 -8.81
N LEU A 324 -24.87 14.92 -9.14
CA LEU A 324 -24.19 15.81 -8.22
C LEU A 324 -24.65 17.24 -8.46
N SER A 325 -25.00 18.01 -7.46
CA SER A 325 -25.18 19.46 -7.66
C SER A 325 -24.26 20.24 -6.74
N PHE A 326 -23.71 21.35 -7.23
CA PHE A 326 -22.91 22.27 -6.44
C PHE A 326 -23.64 23.61 -6.32
N SER A 327 -23.71 24.13 -5.08
CA SER A 327 -24.14 25.50 -4.82
C SER A 327 -22.96 26.33 -4.30
N ALA A 328 -22.82 27.56 -4.80
CA ALA A 328 -21.79 28.52 -4.41
C ALA A 328 -21.76 28.85 -2.90
N GLY A 329 -20.54 28.98 -2.34
CA GLY A 329 -20.25 29.72 -1.11
C GLY A 329 -19.75 31.14 -1.40
N ASP A 330 -19.23 31.87 -0.39
CA ASP A 330 -18.82 33.28 -0.52
C ASP A 330 -17.52 33.50 -1.32
N GLN A 331 -16.72 32.45 -1.55
CA GLN A 331 -15.53 32.43 -2.41
C GLN A 331 -15.59 31.18 -3.30
N LEU A 332 -15.29 31.32 -4.60
CA LEU A 332 -15.38 30.23 -5.58
C LEU A 332 -13.99 29.89 -6.14
N PRO A 333 -13.61 28.61 -6.30
CA PRO A 333 -12.45 28.20 -7.06
C PRO A 333 -12.61 28.51 -8.55
N ASP A 334 -11.49 28.63 -9.27
CA ASP A 334 -11.46 28.91 -10.71
C ASP A 334 -12.02 27.74 -11.52
N SER A 335 -11.79 26.50 -11.07
CA SER A 335 -12.38 25.31 -11.68
C SER A 335 -12.61 24.20 -10.66
N VAL A 336 -13.61 23.36 -10.94
CA VAL A 336 -13.87 22.12 -10.22
C VAL A 336 -13.85 20.96 -11.20
N MET A 337 -13.09 19.94 -10.86
CA MET A 337 -13.08 18.66 -11.57
C MET A 337 -13.56 17.57 -10.61
N VAL A 338 -14.53 16.80 -11.06
CA VAL A 338 -15.03 15.64 -10.32
C VAL A 338 -14.76 14.39 -11.12
N THR A 339 -14.24 13.37 -10.45
CA THR A 339 -14.00 12.04 -11.02
C THR A 339 -14.76 11.00 -10.21
N THR A 340 -15.54 10.16 -10.89
CA THR A 340 -16.03 8.89 -10.33
C THR A 340 -15.06 7.80 -10.74
N LEU A 341 -14.59 7.01 -9.78
CA LEU A 341 -13.72 5.87 -10.04
C LEU A 341 -14.52 4.57 -9.92
N PRO A 342 -14.18 3.55 -10.73
CA PRO A 342 -14.94 2.31 -10.82
C PRO A 342 -14.77 1.39 -9.60
N ASP A 343 -15.77 0.55 -9.36
CA ASP A 343 -15.84 -0.54 -8.38
C ASP A 343 -14.80 -1.65 -8.69
N THR A 344 -13.51 -1.38 -8.48
CA THR A 344 -12.43 -2.22 -9.04
C THR A 344 -11.50 -2.82 -8.02
N THR A 345 -11.79 -2.67 -6.73
CA THR A 345 -10.91 -3.20 -5.70
C THR A 345 -11.70 -3.72 -4.50
N THR A 346 -11.91 -5.02 -4.49
CA THR A 346 -12.29 -5.78 -3.30
C THR A 346 -11.31 -5.59 -2.12
N ASN A 347 -10.13 -4.99 -2.36
CA ASN A 347 -9.06 -4.78 -1.37
C ASN A 347 -8.88 -3.32 -0.88
N VAL A 348 -9.52 -2.31 -1.49
CA VAL A 348 -9.36 -0.90 -1.01
C VAL A 348 -10.22 -0.64 0.24
N PHE A 349 -11.25 -1.45 0.45
CA PHE A 349 -12.24 -1.23 1.50
C PHE A 349 -11.93 -1.92 2.86
N SER A 350 -10.74 -2.51 3.03
CA SER A 350 -10.30 -2.97 4.36
C SER A 350 -9.84 -1.84 5.28
N LEU A 351 -9.68 -0.64 4.74
CA LEU A 351 -9.29 0.56 5.48
C LEU A 351 -10.50 1.21 6.16
N GLN A 352 -10.26 1.96 7.24
CA GLN A 352 -11.32 2.67 7.94
C GLN A 352 -11.74 3.91 7.15
N TRP A 353 -13.03 4.26 7.15
CA TRP A 353 -13.52 5.48 6.50
C TRP A 353 -14.13 6.40 7.54
N ARG A 354 -13.81 7.68 7.53
CA ARG A 354 -14.28 8.65 8.53
C ARG A 354 -15.61 9.26 8.10
N VAL A 355 -16.56 9.35 9.02
CA VAL A 355 -17.80 10.11 8.79
C VAL A 355 -17.46 11.58 8.57
N VAL A 356 -18.06 12.17 7.54
CA VAL A 356 -17.81 13.54 7.15
C VAL A 356 -18.42 14.51 8.17
N GLY A 357 -17.63 15.50 8.61
CA GLY A 357 -18.12 16.62 9.41
C GLY A 357 -18.87 17.66 8.55
N GLY A 358 -20.01 18.14 9.03
CA GLY A 358 -20.87 19.10 8.31
C GLY A 358 -22.34 18.96 8.71
N THR A 359 -23.23 19.74 8.08
CA THR A 359 -24.68 19.51 8.21
C THR A 359 -25.11 18.54 7.11
N LEU A 360 -25.33 17.28 7.48
CA LEU A 360 -25.88 16.25 6.62
C LEU A 360 -27.41 16.29 6.69
N ASP A 361 -28.06 16.54 5.57
CA ASP A 361 -29.51 16.38 5.41
C ASP A 361 -29.80 15.11 4.62
N THR A 362 -30.05 14.01 5.33
CA THR A 362 -30.37 12.72 4.69
C THR A 362 -31.74 12.70 4.02
N THR A 363 -32.61 13.68 4.27
CA THR A 363 -33.91 13.78 3.60
C THR A 363 -33.74 14.46 2.24
N ALA A 364 -32.91 15.50 2.17
CA ALA A 364 -32.58 16.19 0.93
C ALA A 364 -31.45 15.52 0.13
N ASN A 365 -30.76 14.56 0.75
CA ASN A 365 -29.51 13.96 0.29
C ASN A 365 -28.43 15.01 0.00
N THR A 366 -28.32 16.02 0.88
CA THR A 366 -27.38 17.13 0.72
C THR A 366 -26.35 17.19 1.84
N ILE A 367 -25.14 17.62 1.48
CA ILE A 367 -24.03 17.78 2.41
C ILE A 367 -23.45 19.16 2.23
N ARG A 368 -23.41 19.91 3.33
CA ARG A 368 -22.64 21.15 3.39
C ARG A 368 -21.25 20.84 3.93
N VAL A 369 -20.23 21.10 3.13
CA VAL A 369 -18.83 21.05 3.57
C VAL A 369 -18.25 22.46 3.54
N ASP A 370 -17.51 22.81 4.58
CA ASP A 370 -16.85 24.11 4.73
C ASP A 370 -15.32 23.98 4.61
N SER A 371 -14.65 25.00 4.06
CA SER A 371 -13.19 25.16 4.06
C SER A 371 -12.32 24.06 3.40
N ILE A 372 -12.34 23.95 2.06
CA ILE A 372 -11.62 22.87 1.34
C ILE A 372 -10.74 23.34 0.17
N GLY A 373 -9.49 22.86 0.15
CA GLY A 373 -8.53 23.03 -0.96
C GLY A 373 -8.34 21.81 -1.89
N LYS A 374 -8.66 20.58 -1.46
CA LYS A 374 -8.71 19.36 -2.28
C LYS A 374 -9.60 18.33 -1.57
N PHE A 375 -10.47 17.64 -2.31
CA PHE A 375 -11.21 16.48 -1.81
C PHE A 375 -10.81 15.22 -2.57
N SER A 376 -10.49 14.18 -1.84
CA SER A 376 -10.32 12.85 -2.42
C SER A 376 -11.25 11.87 -1.73
N LYS A 377 -11.77 10.94 -2.52
CA LYS A 377 -12.24 9.65 -2.04
C LYS A 377 -13.40 9.68 -1.03
N TRP A 378 -14.59 9.87 -1.58
CA TRP A 378 -15.85 9.90 -0.85
C TRP A 378 -16.76 8.76 -1.32
N VAL A 379 -17.42 8.11 -0.37
CA VAL A 379 -18.27 6.93 -0.58
C VAL A 379 -19.48 7.02 0.35
N PHE A 380 -20.59 6.39 -0.01
CA PHE A 380 -21.69 6.20 0.94
C PHE A 380 -21.47 4.95 1.75
N GLY A 381 -21.81 5.02 3.03
CA GLY A 381 -21.72 3.85 3.89
C GLY A 381 -22.42 4.02 5.22
N LYS A 382 -22.33 2.97 6.03
CA LYS A 382 -22.92 2.95 7.38
C LYS A 382 -21.95 3.55 8.39
N PRO A 383 -22.40 4.48 9.25
CA PRO A 383 -21.57 5.02 10.30
C PRO A 383 -21.25 3.98 11.38
N GLY A 384 -20.14 4.18 12.08
CA GLY A 384 -19.70 3.30 13.18
C GLY A 384 -20.61 3.33 14.41
N ALA A 385 -20.32 2.42 15.34
CA ALA A 385 -21.05 2.32 16.60
C ALA A 385 -20.94 3.62 17.42
N GLY A 386 -22.09 4.13 17.89
CA GLY A 386 -22.18 5.36 18.68
C GLY A 386 -22.50 6.62 17.87
N TYR A 387 -22.74 6.50 16.55
CA TYR A 387 -23.16 7.63 15.73
C TYR A 387 -24.65 7.91 15.96
N HIS A 388 -24.98 9.19 16.11
CA HIS A 388 -26.35 9.66 16.10
C HIS A 388 -26.45 10.84 15.14
N LYS A 389 -27.47 10.84 14.27
CA LYS A 389 -27.70 11.89 13.27
C LYS A 389 -27.76 13.27 13.94
N GLY A 390 -26.90 14.19 13.49
CA GLY A 390 -26.74 15.53 14.09
C GLY A 390 -25.66 15.66 15.17
N ALA A 391 -24.96 14.57 15.52
CA ALA A 391 -23.79 14.63 16.40
C ALA A 391 -22.59 15.26 15.69
N SER A 392 -21.88 16.16 16.37
CA SER A 392 -20.67 16.83 15.87
C SER A 392 -19.40 15.95 15.94
N SER A 393 -19.52 14.62 16.04
CA SER A 393 -18.37 13.74 16.27
C SER A 393 -17.67 13.37 14.96
N SER A 394 -16.67 14.17 14.58
CA SER A 394 -15.87 14.06 13.35
C SER A 394 -14.92 12.84 13.27
N MET A 395 -15.05 11.84 14.14
CA MET A 395 -14.05 10.78 14.30
C MET A 395 -14.65 9.37 14.45
N GLN A 396 -15.86 9.17 13.94
CA GLN A 396 -16.45 7.83 13.84
C GLN A 396 -16.11 7.19 12.49
N TYR A 397 -15.77 5.91 12.51
CA TYR A 397 -15.42 5.17 11.30
C TYR A 397 -16.58 4.33 10.80
N GLY A 398 -16.84 4.34 9.50
CA GLY A 398 -17.90 3.59 8.83
C GLY A 398 -17.37 2.64 7.75
N THR A 399 -18.27 1.80 7.24
CA THR A 399 -17.98 0.89 6.12
C THR A 399 -18.72 1.36 4.88
N PRO A 400 -18.05 1.48 3.72
CA PRO A 400 -18.72 1.79 2.47
C PRO A 400 -19.73 0.70 2.12
N THR A 401 -20.90 1.16 1.69
CA THR A 401 -22.01 0.39 1.14
C THR A 401 -22.02 0.51 -0.37
N ILE A 402 -21.82 1.73 -0.86
CA ILE A 402 -21.80 2.06 -2.29
C ILE A 402 -20.35 2.14 -2.73
N ASN A 403 -19.96 1.26 -3.65
CA ASN A 403 -18.59 1.10 -4.15
C ASN A 403 -18.22 2.13 -5.23
N ARG A 404 -18.56 3.40 -5.01
CA ARG A 404 -18.23 4.49 -5.92
C ARG A 404 -17.43 5.54 -5.22
N LEU A 405 -16.29 5.84 -5.80
CA LEU A 405 -15.35 6.77 -5.21
C LEU A 405 -15.42 8.09 -5.94
N TYR A 406 -15.93 9.11 -5.26
CA TYR A 406 -15.94 10.48 -5.77
C TYR A 406 -14.67 11.20 -5.33
N THR A 407 -13.96 11.79 -6.29
CA THR A 407 -12.82 12.67 -6.06
C THR A 407 -13.14 14.04 -6.63
N ILE A 408 -12.99 15.10 -5.82
CA ILE A 408 -13.32 16.47 -6.21
C ILE A 408 -12.07 17.32 -6.05
N SER A 409 -11.42 17.65 -7.15
CA SER A 409 -10.26 18.55 -7.15
C SER A 409 -10.66 19.92 -7.63
N THR A 410 -10.12 20.97 -7.00
CA THR A 410 -10.32 22.34 -7.42
C THR A 410 -8.99 23.02 -7.72
N THR A 411 -9.02 24.07 -8.54
CA THR A 411 -7.86 24.91 -8.82
C THR A 411 -8.25 26.37 -8.62
N GLY A 412 -7.36 27.17 -8.03
CA GLY A 412 -7.63 28.58 -7.72
C GLY A 412 -8.53 28.78 -6.50
N GLY A 413 -8.46 29.96 -5.88
CA GLY A 413 -9.19 30.32 -4.65
C GLY A 413 -8.79 29.53 -3.40
N GLY A 414 -9.00 30.09 -2.22
CA GLY A 414 -8.86 29.35 -0.97
C GLY A 414 -10.06 28.42 -0.72
N ASP A 415 -10.11 27.88 0.49
CA ASP A 415 -11.28 27.29 1.13
C ASP A 415 -12.63 27.83 0.63
N PHE A 416 -13.45 26.97 0.03
CA PHE A 416 -14.83 27.29 -0.40
C PHE A 416 -15.86 26.37 0.27
N ASN A 417 -17.11 26.84 0.35
CA ASN A 417 -18.23 26.05 0.85
C ASN A 417 -19.05 25.50 -0.32
N ALA A 418 -19.45 24.24 -0.26
CA ALA A 418 -20.32 23.63 -1.26
C ALA A 418 -21.45 22.85 -0.58
N THR A 419 -22.66 22.96 -1.15
CA THR A 419 -23.72 21.98 -0.90
C THR A 419 -23.67 20.95 -2.01
N LEU A 420 -23.41 19.71 -1.64
CA LEU A 420 -23.38 18.57 -2.54
C LEU A 420 -24.69 17.82 -2.43
N GLN A 421 -25.54 17.87 -3.45
CA GLN A 421 -26.64 16.91 -3.54
C GLN A 421 -26.13 15.69 -4.27
N LEU A 422 -26.02 14.57 -3.56
CA LEU A 422 -25.68 13.31 -4.19
C LEU A 422 -26.98 12.55 -4.49
N ARG A 423 -26.96 11.70 -5.49
CA ARG A 423 -28.01 10.72 -5.79
C ARG A 423 -27.33 9.47 -6.33
N TYR A 424 -27.93 8.31 -6.08
CA TYR A 424 -27.44 6.99 -6.48
C TYR A 424 -28.64 6.13 -6.88
N ASP A 425 -28.39 4.98 -7.50
CA ASP A 425 -29.41 4.01 -7.88
C ASP A 425 -29.71 3.06 -6.69
N ASP A 426 -31.00 2.82 -6.44
CA ASP A 426 -31.46 2.04 -5.26
C ASP A 426 -30.94 0.59 -5.25
N ASP A 427 -30.58 0.04 -6.43
CA ASP A 427 -30.05 -1.31 -6.60
C ASP A 427 -28.60 -1.48 -6.12
N GLU A 428 -27.92 -0.40 -5.79
CA GLU A 428 -26.59 -0.43 -5.17
C GLU A 428 -26.62 -0.75 -3.67
N LEU A 429 -27.78 -0.55 -3.03
CA LEU A 429 -27.93 -0.84 -1.61
C LEU A 429 -27.98 -2.35 -1.37
N GLN A 430 -27.25 -2.85 -0.38
CA GLN A 430 -27.43 -4.23 0.02
C GLN A 430 -28.86 -4.42 0.57
N PRO A 431 -29.48 -5.60 0.41
CA PRO A 431 -30.87 -5.83 0.83
C PRO A 431 -31.19 -5.50 2.29
N SER A 432 -30.17 -5.44 3.17
CA SER A 432 -30.29 -5.12 4.60
C SER A 432 -30.07 -3.65 4.93
N GLU A 433 -29.89 -2.78 3.94
CA GLU A 433 -29.55 -1.38 4.12
C GLU A 433 -30.68 -0.49 3.61
N THR A 434 -30.89 0.64 4.27
CA THR A 434 -31.87 1.63 3.85
C THR A 434 -31.18 2.97 3.63
N GLN A 435 -31.74 3.79 2.73
CA GLN A 435 -31.23 5.14 2.43
C GLN A 435 -31.07 6.02 3.69
N GLU A 436 -31.93 5.83 4.71
CA GLU A 436 -31.89 6.61 5.95
C GLU A 436 -30.69 6.28 6.85
N GLU A 437 -30.08 5.10 6.68
CA GLU A 437 -28.92 4.63 7.46
C GLU A 437 -27.58 5.11 6.87
N LEU A 438 -27.58 5.56 5.61
CA LEU A 438 -26.37 5.94 4.92
C LEU A 438 -25.93 7.35 5.27
N VAL A 439 -24.62 7.48 5.51
CA VAL A 439 -23.92 8.76 5.63
C VAL A 439 -22.82 8.81 4.60
N LEU A 440 -22.30 10.01 4.34
CA LEU A 440 -21.11 10.15 3.54
C LEU A 440 -19.87 9.89 4.39
N LEU A 441 -19.00 9.05 3.85
CA LEU A 441 -17.74 8.68 4.43
C LEU A 441 -16.61 9.20 3.55
N GLN A 442 -15.52 9.61 4.17
CA GLN A 442 -14.30 10.08 3.53
C GLN A 442 -13.14 9.19 3.98
N GLY A 443 -12.28 8.80 3.06
CA GLY A 443 -11.22 7.85 3.38
C GLY A 443 -10.28 7.58 2.20
N PRO A 444 -9.39 6.59 2.31
CA PRO A 444 -9.20 5.81 3.52
C PRO A 444 -8.50 6.60 4.62
N VAL A 445 -8.84 6.23 5.85
CA VAL A 445 -8.14 6.65 7.05
C VAL A 445 -7.34 5.46 7.55
N VAL A 446 -6.04 5.66 7.66
CA VAL A 446 -5.19 4.74 8.43
C VAL A 446 -5.24 5.21 9.88
N ALA A 447 -5.83 4.38 10.73
CA ALA A 447 -5.98 4.68 12.16
C ALA A 447 -5.18 3.71 13.02
N GLN A 448 -4.53 4.26 14.06
CA GLN A 448 -3.78 3.48 15.03
C GLN A 448 -3.94 4.06 16.44
N THR A 449 -4.01 3.18 17.44
CA THR A 449 -3.88 3.57 18.85
C THR A 449 -2.42 3.75 19.20
N LEU A 450 -2.01 5.01 19.38
CA LEU A 450 -0.73 5.40 19.95
C LEU A 450 -0.80 5.29 21.47
N LYS A 451 0.24 4.74 22.08
CA LYS A 451 0.28 4.46 23.52
C LYS A 451 0.75 5.67 24.31
N GLN A 452 0.35 5.72 25.57
CA GLN A 452 0.99 6.59 26.55
C GLN A 452 2.51 6.38 26.50
N ASN A 453 3.27 7.48 26.58
CA ASN A 453 4.73 7.57 26.37
C ASN A 453 5.13 7.63 24.89
N TRP A 454 6.33 7.14 24.58
CA TRP A 454 6.99 7.32 23.30
C TRP A 454 6.57 6.26 22.29
N ASN A 455 6.31 6.70 21.07
CA ASN A 455 5.91 5.88 19.94
C ASN A 455 6.82 6.20 18.75
N MET A 456 7.12 5.19 17.93
CA MET A 456 7.70 5.38 16.62
C MET A 456 6.58 5.42 15.59
N VAL A 457 6.42 6.55 14.90
CA VAL A 457 5.33 6.79 13.95
C VAL A 457 5.84 7.14 12.57
N SER A 458 4.99 7.06 11.56
CA SER A 458 5.25 7.54 10.20
C SER A 458 3.97 7.96 9.50
N ILE A 459 4.08 8.54 8.30
CA ILE A 459 2.92 8.90 7.47
C ILE A 459 2.62 7.73 6.49
N PRO A 460 1.49 7.02 6.65
CA PRO A 460 1.15 5.85 5.84
C PRO A 460 0.40 6.17 4.54
N VAL A 461 -0.08 7.41 4.40
CA VAL A 461 -0.90 7.93 3.28
C VAL A 461 -0.28 9.22 2.77
N VAL A 462 -0.70 9.72 1.61
CA VAL A 462 -0.39 11.11 1.19
C VAL A 462 -1.45 12.03 1.83
N PRO A 463 -1.12 12.83 2.87
CA PRO A 463 -2.11 13.62 3.58
C PRO A 463 -2.81 14.65 2.69
N GLU A 464 -4.11 14.87 2.91
CA GLU A 464 -4.89 15.81 2.07
C GLU A 464 -4.57 17.29 2.34
N THR A 465 -4.25 17.64 3.60
CA THR A 465 -4.25 19.04 4.05
C THR A 465 -2.87 19.59 4.37
N THR A 466 -2.06 18.86 5.14
CA THR A 466 -0.76 19.34 5.62
C THR A 466 0.15 18.19 6.04
N TYR A 467 1.43 18.49 6.16
CA TYR A 467 2.46 17.63 6.74
C TYR A 467 2.86 18.06 8.17
N ASP A 468 2.18 19.06 8.74
CA ASP A 468 2.45 19.57 10.09
C ASP A 468 2.19 18.50 11.16
N VAL A 469 3.15 18.34 12.09
CA VAL A 469 3.08 17.33 13.16
C VAL A 469 1.82 17.49 14.01
N SER A 470 1.45 18.72 14.39
CA SER A 470 0.30 18.99 15.26
C SER A 470 -1.05 18.67 14.61
N ALA A 471 -1.11 18.67 13.27
CA ALA A 471 -2.30 18.33 12.52
C ALA A 471 -2.40 16.82 12.27
N LEU A 472 -1.29 16.16 11.93
CA LEU A 472 -1.24 14.71 11.70
C LEU A 472 -1.31 13.89 12.99
N PHE A 473 -0.69 14.39 14.07
CA PHE A 473 -0.57 13.75 15.37
C PHE A 473 -1.03 14.69 16.49
N PRO A 474 -2.32 15.06 16.51
CA PRO A 474 -2.85 15.94 17.55
C PRO A 474 -2.69 15.31 18.93
N GLY A 475 -2.49 16.14 19.96
CA GLY A 475 -2.33 15.70 21.35
C GLY A 475 -0.93 15.19 21.73
N ALA A 476 0.02 15.15 20.79
CA ALA A 476 1.42 14.88 21.11
C ALA A 476 1.98 15.94 22.09
N ILE A 477 2.74 15.48 23.09
CA ILE A 477 3.33 16.32 24.16
C ILE A 477 4.84 16.53 23.97
N SER A 478 5.40 16.07 22.85
CA SER A 478 6.78 16.31 22.44
C SER A 478 6.82 16.85 21.00
N ASN A 479 7.96 17.40 20.60
CA ASN A 479 8.25 17.55 19.18
C ASN A 479 8.42 16.18 18.51
N ALA A 480 8.31 16.13 17.18
CA ALA A 480 8.72 14.96 16.41
C ALA A 480 10.24 14.93 16.30
N PHE A 481 10.84 13.75 16.49
CA PHE A 481 12.28 13.56 16.28
C PHE A 481 12.54 12.62 15.11
N SER A 482 13.15 13.15 14.05
CA SER A 482 13.70 12.36 12.94
C SER A 482 15.11 11.86 13.30
N PHE A 483 15.65 10.94 12.51
CA PHE A 483 17.04 10.52 12.63
C PHE A 483 17.74 10.61 11.28
N VAL A 484 18.91 11.24 11.27
CA VAL A 484 19.78 11.31 10.10
C VAL A 484 21.07 10.55 10.41
N PRO A 485 21.45 9.55 9.60
CA PRO A 485 22.71 8.81 9.78
C PRO A 485 23.90 9.75 9.92
N ASN A 486 24.78 9.47 10.88
CA ASN A 486 25.95 10.31 11.24
C ASN A 486 25.66 11.70 11.83
N ALA A 487 24.44 12.24 11.71
CA ALA A 487 24.05 13.53 12.30
C ALA A 487 23.20 13.39 13.58
N GLY A 488 22.56 12.24 13.79
CA GLY A 488 21.77 11.94 14.99
C GLY A 488 20.32 12.43 14.89
N TYR A 489 19.72 12.73 16.04
CA TYR A 489 18.31 13.14 16.13
C TYR A 489 18.11 14.63 15.84
N ASN A 490 17.11 14.94 15.01
CA ASN A 490 16.71 16.31 14.69
C ASN A 490 15.26 16.55 15.13
N ILE A 491 14.94 17.81 15.46
CA ILE A 491 13.59 18.23 15.84
C ILE A 491 12.86 18.71 14.59
N GLU A 492 11.67 18.17 14.34
CA GLU A 492 10.88 18.45 13.14
C GLU A 492 9.49 18.98 13.51
N ASN A 493 9.05 20.02 12.79
CA ASN A 493 7.69 20.57 12.90
C ASN A 493 6.78 20.09 11.77
N SER A 494 7.37 19.57 10.69
CA SER A 494 6.71 18.94 9.55
C SER A 494 7.31 17.57 9.33
N MET A 495 6.49 16.62 8.91
CA MET A 495 6.92 15.25 8.64
C MET A 495 7.06 15.03 7.13
N GLU A 496 7.90 14.09 6.75
CA GLU A 496 8.12 13.68 5.37
C GLU A 496 7.55 12.28 5.16
N LEU A 497 7.17 11.98 3.93
CA LEU A 497 6.85 10.61 3.54
C LEU A 497 8.12 9.75 3.71
N ASP A 498 7.92 8.45 3.97
CA ASP A 498 8.98 7.43 4.02
C ASP A 498 9.95 7.51 5.20
N ALA A 499 9.91 8.59 5.98
CA ALA A 499 10.66 8.73 7.23
C ALA A 499 9.83 8.25 8.44
N GLY A 500 10.53 7.74 9.45
CA GLY A 500 9.98 7.47 10.77
C GLY A 500 10.35 8.56 11.78
N TYR A 501 9.55 8.70 12.83
CA TYR A 501 9.69 9.75 13.84
C TYR A 501 9.38 9.24 15.23
N TRP A 502 10.03 9.82 16.24
CA TRP A 502 9.62 9.64 17.64
C TRP A 502 8.64 10.72 18.07
N LEU A 503 7.53 10.31 18.70
CA LEU A 503 6.54 11.19 19.32
C LEU A 503 6.08 10.67 20.68
N LYS A 504 5.79 11.58 21.62
CA LYS A 504 5.33 11.24 22.97
C LYS A 504 3.87 11.66 23.18
N TYR A 505 3.12 10.79 23.85
CA TYR A 505 1.75 11.05 24.31
C TYR A 505 1.61 10.95 25.83
N GLY A 506 0.69 11.75 26.39
CA GLY A 506 0.36 11.74 27.81
C GLY A 506 -0.58 10.61 28.25
N SER A 507 -1.32 10.02 27.30
CA SER A 507 -2.26 8.91 27.48
C SER A 507 -2.41 8.14 26.16
N ASP A 508 -2.99 6.95 26.17
CA ASP A 508 -3.38 6.25 24.94
C ASP A 508 -4.34 7.12 24.11
N GLN A 509 -4.09 7.24 22.81
CA GLN A 509 -4.93 7.99 21.87
C GLN A 509 -5.05 7.26 20.53
N THR A 510 -6.25 7.21 19.96
CA THR A 510 -6.45 6.70 18.59
C THR A 510 -6.38 7.86 17.62
N ILE A 511 -5.35 7.84 16.78
CA ILE A 511 -5.10 8.86 15.76
C ILE A 511 -5.40 8.23 14.39
N GLY A 512 -6.08 8.99 13.54
CA GLY A 512 -6.37 8.60 12.16
C GLY A 512 -5.83 9.63 11.19
N ILE A 513 -5.00 9.21 10.24
CA ILE A 513 -4.51 10.07 9.16
C ILE A 513 -5.34 9.78 7.91
N LEU A 514 -6.02 10.82 7.43
CA LEU A 514 -6.74 10.81 6.17
C LEU A 514 -5.81 11.20 5.03
N GLY A 515 -5.84 10.45 3.93
CA GLY A 515 -5.04 10.75 2.75
C GLY A 515 -5.19 9.74 1.62
N ASP A 516 -4.54 10.05 0.49
CA ASP A 516 -4.46 9.13 -0.65
C ASP A 516 -3.60 7.91 -0.28
N GLU A 517 -4.01 6.74 -0.78
CA GLU A 517 -3.36 5.47 -0.48
C GLU A 517 -1.97 5.39 -1.10
N ARG A 518 -1.07 4.75 -0.37
CA ARG A 518 0.27 4.38 -0.79
C ARG A 518 0.31 2.86 -0.87
N THR A 519 0.23 2.30 -2.07
CA THR A 519 0.37 0.86 -2.33
C THR A 519 1.83 0.47 -2.61
N THR A 520 2.68 1.45 -2.89
CA THR A 520 4.12 1.28 -3.06
C THR A 520 4.88 2.50 -2.55
N ALA A 521 6.12 2.29 -2.10
CA ALA A 521 7.08 3.35 -1.79
C ALA A 521 8.51 2.88 -2.11
N THR A 522 9.35 3.80 -2.61
CA THR A 522 10.79 3.58 -2.72
C THR A 522 11.49 4.46 -1.70
N ILE A 523 12.10 3.85 -0.70
CA ILE A 523 12.73 4.54 0.43
C ILE A 523 14.23 4.51 0.22
N ASN A 524 14.84 5.69 0.13
CA ASN A 524 16.30 5.82 0.07
C ASN A 524 16.91 5.59 1.45
N LEU A 525 17.95 4.78 1.50
CA LEU A 525 18.70 4.48 2.72
C LEU A 525 20.13 4.99 2.56
N GLU A 526 20.66 5.59 3.62
CA GLU A 526 22.09 5.84 3.73
C GLU A 526 22.78 4.68 4.46
N THR A 527 24.11 4.63 4.40
CA THR A 527 24.87 3.63 5.15
C THR A 527 24.63 3.79 6.66
N ASP A 528 24.49 2.66 7.36
CA ASP A 528 24.15 2.54 8.79
C ASP A 528 22.63 2.59 9.09
N TRP A 529 22.24 2.94 10.32
CA TRP A 529 20.86 2.94 10.80
C TRP A 529 19.99 4.03 10.18
N ASN A 530 18.85 3.64 9.62
CA ASN A 530 17.85 4.53 9.06
C ASN A 530 16.52 4.35 9.81
N LEU A 531 15.83 5.46 10.10
CA LEU A 531 14.50 5.45 10.70
C LEU A 531 13.47 5.68 9.60
N ILE A 532 12.81 4.62 9.16
CA ILE A 532 11.93 4.60 7.99
C ILE A 532 10.45 4.57 8.40
N GLY A 533 9.61 4.96 7.45
CA GLY A 533 8.16 4.90 7.55
C GLY A 533 7.54 3.66 6.93
N SER A 534 6.22 3.61 6.99
CA SER A 534 5.37 2.56 6.43
C SER A 534 4.47 3.11 5.32
N ILE A 535 3.78 2.21 4.61
CA ILE A 535 2.75 2.55 3.63
C ILE A 535 1.35 2.22 4.15
N THR A 536 0.33 2.35 3.31
CA THR A 536 -1.08 2.26 3.75
C THR A 536 -1.47 0.87 4.22
N PHE A 537 -0.82 -0.17 3.68
CA PHE A 537 -1.10 -1.57 3.99
C PHE A 537 0.10 -2.22 4.67
N PRO A 538 -0.11 -3.24 5.53
CA PRO A 538 0.98 -3.98 6.15
C PRO A 538 1.92 -4.59 5.11
N VAL A 539 3.23 -4.44 5.30
CA VAL A 539 4.26 -4.99 4.40
C VAL A 539 5.10 -6.02 5.16
N PRO A 540 5.02 -7.32 4.84
CA PRO A 540 5.94 -8.31 5.40
C PRO A 540 7.40 -7.91 5.11
N THR A 541 8.28 -7.94 6.11
CA THR A 541 9.70 -7.55 5.90
C THR A 541 10.41 -8.45 4.89
N THR A 542 9.91 -9.69 4.72
CA THR A 542 10.40 -10.66 3.75
C THR A 542 9.96 -10.41 2.31
N SER A 543 9.05 -9.46 2.05
CA SER A 543 8.63 -9.07 0.70
C SER A 543 9.29 -7.76 0.23
N ILE A 544 10.10 -7.12 1.08
CA ILE A 544 10.80 -5.87 0.76
C ILE A 544 11.90 -6.16 -0.26
N VAL A 545 11.92 -5.39 -1.35
CA VAL A 545 12.95 -5.51 -2.38
C VAL A 545 14.10 -4.58 -2.05
N ASP A 546 15.32 -5.12 -1.91
CA ASP A 546 16.56 -4.35 -1.70
C ASP A 546 17.22 -4.03 -3.04
N ASN A 547 17.36 -2.73 -3.32
CA ASN A 547 17.99 -2.18 -4.52
C ASN A 547 19.35 -1.57 -4.20
N GLY A 548 20.22 -2.37 -3.56
CA GLY A 548 21.64 -2.03 -3.35
C GLY A 548 21.97 -1.36 -2.02
N ALA A 549 21.03 -1.31 -1.07
CA ALA A 549 21.28 -0.84 0.29
C ALA A 549 21.95 -1.93 1.16
N GLY A 550 21.80 -3.20 0.79
CA GLY A 550 22.39 -4.34 1.50
C GLY A 550 21.83 -4.45 2.92
N ILE A 551 20.50 -4.52 3.04
CA ILE A 551 19.81 -4.64 4.32
C ILE A 551 20.13 -5.99 4.98
N THR A 552 20.44 -5.97 6.27
CA THR A 552 20.86 -7.19 7.02
C THR A 552 19.67 -8.00 7.56
N GLY A 553 18.45 -7.69 7.12
CA GLY A 553 17.22 -8.47 7.36
C GLY A 553 16.46 -8.17 8.66
N SER A 554 17.06 -7.46 9.62
CA SER A 554 16.40 -7.10 10.88
C SER A 554 15.75 -5.71 10.81
N PHE A 555 14.45 -5.64 11.07
CA PHE A 555 13.72 -4.38 11.29
C PHE A 555 13.36 -4.28 12.76
N PHE A 556 13.54 -3.11 13.38
CA PHE A 556 13.15 -2.89 14.77
C PHE A 556 11.99 -1.92 14.87
N GLY A 557 10.90 -2.38 15.51
CA GLY A 557 9.83 -1.52 15.99
C GLY A 557 10.03 -1.16 17.47
N TYR A 558 9.18 -0.28 17.98
CA TYR A 558 9.17 0.09 19.40
C TYR A 558 7.77 0.06 19.99
N ASN A 559 7.60 -0.63 21.13
CA ASN A 559 6.37 -0.66 21.91
C ASN A 559 6.72 -0.76 23.40
N ASN A 560 7.04 0.39 24.02
CA ASN A 560 7.63 0.48 25.35
C ASN A 560 8.92 -0.36 25.52
N GLY A 561 9.65 -0.51 24.41
CA GLY A 561 10.87 -1.31 24.26
C GLY A 561 11.04 -1.75 22.82
N TYR A 562 12.27 -2.05 22.41
CA TYR A 562 12.56 -2.46 21.04
C TYR A 562 12.18 -3.93 20.82
N TYR A 563 11.57 -4.22 19.67
CA TYR A 563 11.24 -5.57 19.23
C TYR A 563 11.61 -5.76 17.76
N LEU A 564 11.85 -7.00 17.34
CA LEU A 564 12.07 -7.34 15.93
C LEU A 564 10.72 -7.41 15.20
N ALA A 565 10.54 -6.57 14.19
CA ALA A 565 9.36 -6.53 13.35
C ALA A 565 9.50 -7.51 12.17
N ASP A 566 8.48 -8.37 11.99
CA ASP A 566 8.33 -9.21 10.78
C ASP A 566 7.41 -8.57 9.73
N THR A 567 6.70 -7.50 10.12
CA THR A 567 5.74 -6.78 9.29
C THR A 567 5.83 -5.29 9.60
N LEU A 568 6.00 -4.47 8.57
CA LEU A 568 5.85 -3.03 8.67
C LEU A 568 4.35 -2.70 8.67
N THR A 569 3.78 -2.60 9.86
CA THR A 569 2.40 -2.14 10.06
C THR A 569 2.25 -0.65 9.76
N PRO A 570 1.14 -0.23 9.12
CA PRO A 570 0.89 1.18 8.79
C PRO A 570 0.96 2.11 10.00
N MET A 571 1.34 3.37 9.75
CA MET A 571 1.44 4.48 10.70
C MET A 571 2.55 4.35 11.75
N GLN A 572 3.31 3.24 11.76
CA GLN A 572 4.47 3.03 12.61
C GLN A 572 5.77 3.38 11.89
N GLY A 573 6.76 3.83 12.66
CA GLY A 573 8.15 3.94 12.20
C GLY A 573 8.93 2.66 12.54
N TYR A 574 9.97 2.38 11.76
CA TYR A 574 10.84 1.21 11.96
C TYR A 574 12.31 1.58 11.72
N TRP A 575 13.20 0.96 12.47
CA TRP A 575 14.63 1.02 12.18
C TRP A 575 15.04 -0.09 11.23
N VAL A 576 15.90 0.25 10.29
CA VAL A 576 16.60 -0.71 9.42
C VAL A 576 18.05 -0.28 9.28
N LYS A 577 18.97 -1.25 9.25
CA LYS A 577 20.39 -1.00 9.02
C LYS A 577 20.75 -1.35 7.58
N ALA A 578 21.38 -0.41 6.88
CA ALA A 578 21.91 -0.60 5.54
C ALA A 578 23.44 -0.70 5.58
N THR A 579 24.01 -1.56 4.74
CA THR A 579 25.47 -1.73 4.63
C THR A 579 26.08 -0.82 3.57
N ALA A 580 25.26 -0.23 2.71
CA ALA A 580 25.63 0.77 1.72
C ALA A 580 24.46 1.74 1.48
N SER A 581 24.74 2.90 0.87
CA SER A 581 23.66 3.76 0.38
C SER A 581 22.96 3.10 -0.81
N GLY A 582 21.63 3.10 -0.80
CA GLY A 582 20.79 2.45 -1.80
C GLY A 582 19.32 2.76 -1.56
N SER A 583 18.43 1.88 -2.00
CA SER A 583 17.01 2.01 -1.71
C SER A 583 16.35 0.67 -1.43
N ILE A 584 15.22 0.71 -0.73
CA ILE A 584 14.31 -0.42 -0.60
C ILE A 584 12.96 -0.07 -1.20
N MET A 585 12.24 -1.07 -1.70
CA MET A 585 10.89 -0.90 -2.22
C MET A 585 9.89 -1.67 -1.37
N LEU A 586 8.85 -0.95 -0.92
CA LEU A 586 7.69 -1.48 -0.22
C LEU A 586 6.55 -1.68 -1.23
N GLU A 587 5.83 -2.80 -1.15
CA GLU A 587 4.66 -3.07 -1.99
C GLU A 587 3.58 -3.80 -1.17
N SER A 588 2.33 -3.33 -1.25
CA SER A 588 1.20 -3.86 -0.44
C SER A 588 0.83 -5.31 -0.75
N ASN A 589 1.12 -5.79 -1.97
CA ASN A 589 0.84 -7.15 -2.41
C ASN A 589 2.11 -8.00 -2.55
N GLY A 590 3.21 -7.58 -1.91
CA GLY A 590 4.47 -8.31 -1.97
C GLY A 590 4.29 -9.74 -1.47
N VAL A 591 4.45 -10.72 -2.37
CA VAL A 591 4.39 -12.14 -1.99
C VAL A 591 5.61 -12.45 -1.13
N PRO A 592 5.46 -12.96 0.11
CA PRO A 592 6.60 -13.31 0.94
C PRO A 592 7.52 -14.28 0.20
N ALA A 593 8.83 -14.03 0.22
CA ALA A 593 9.79 -14.95 -0.37
C ALA A 593 9.66 -16.36 0.26
N ALA A 594 9.59 -17.39 -0.58
CA ALA A 594 9.49 -18.77 -0.12
C ALA A 594 10.76 -19.16 0.66
N LYS A 595 10.60 -19.44 1.96
CA LYS A 595 11.65 -19.83 2.93
C LYS A 595 12.64 -18.73 3.35
N SER A 596 12.13 -17.60 3.83
CA SER A 596 12.93 -16.73 4.69
C SER A 596 12.94 -17.30 6.12
N TYR A 597 14.13 -17.60 6.64
CA TYR A 597 14.32 -17.98 8.05
C TYR A 597 13.87 -16.81 8.93
N SER A 598 12.75 -16.93 9.65
CA SER A 598 12.32 -15.90 10.60
C SER A 598 13.36 -15.76 11.71
N VAL A 599 13.93 -14.57 11.86
CA VAL A 599 14.92 -14.24 12.91
C VAL A 599 14.38 -14.57 14.30
N ASN A 600 13.06 -14.43 14.50
CA ASN A 600 12.36 -14.79 15.74
C ASN A 600 12.45 -16.29 16.06
N ASN A 601 12.44 -17.18 15.06
CA ASN A 601 12.57 -18.62 15.30
C ASN A 601 13.95 -18.98 15.83
N VAL A 602 14.99 -18.24 15.43
CA VAL A 602 16.36 -18.49 15.90
C VAL A 602 16.56 -17.96 17.31
N LEU A 603 15.98 -16.81 17.66
CA LEU A 603 16.01 -16.28 19.03
C LEU A 603 15.35 -17.22 20.05
N GLN A 604 14.33 -17.99 19.65
CA GLN A 604 13.71 -19.01 20.51
C GLN A 604 14.65 -20.15 20.91
N THR A 605 15.79 -20.32 20.22
CA THR A 605 16.82 -21.29 20.60
C THR A 605 17.74 -20.80 21.73
N LEU A 606 17.71 -19.49 22.03
CA LEU A 606 18.54 -18.87 23.07
C LEU A 606 17.79 -18.73 24.40
N HIS A 607 18.52 -18.44 25.48
CA HIS A 607 17.92 -18.06 26.75
C HIS A 607 17.39 -16.63 26.64
N ARG A 608 16.20 -16.39 27.19
CA ARG A 608 15.55 -15.08 27.21
C ARG A 608 15.73 -14.41 28.57
N LEU A 609 16.12 -13.14 28.56
CA LEU A 609 16.21 -12.24 29.70
C LEU A 609 15.29 -11.03 29.45
N LEU A 610 14.17 -10.97 30.16
CA LEU A 610 13.22 -9.86 30.11
C LEU A 610 13.52 -8.87 31.24
N ILE A 611 13.76 -7.62 30.88
CA ILE A 611 13.94 -6.50 31.82
C ILE A 611 12.68 -5.65 31.78
N THR A 612 11.97 -5.55 32.91
CA THR A 612 10.75 -4.75 33.04
C THR A 612 10.95 -3.67 34.09
N ASP A 613 10.61 -2.43 33.77
CA ASP A 613 10.63 -1.33 34.73
C ASP A 613 9.26 -1.14 35.41
N VAL A 614 9.21 -0.34 36.48
CA VAL A 614 7.94 -0.15 37.22
C VAL A 614 6.89 0.63 36.42
N ALA A 615 7.30 1.37 35.38
CA ALA A 615 6.40 2.04 34.46
C ALA A 615 5.79 1.08 33.42
N GLY A 616 6.21 -0.19 33.42
CA GLY A 616 5.72 -1.22 32.51
C GLY A 616 6.47 -1.31 31.19
N SER A 617 7.56 -0.56 31.01
CA SER A 617 8.45 -0.68 29.85
C SER A 617 9.28 -1.95 29.94
N GLN A 618 9.51 -2.61 28.80
CA GLN A 618 10.07 -3.96 28.75
C GLN A 618 11.06 -4.13 27.62
N GLN A 619 12.21 -4.75 27.88
CA GLN A 619 13.15 -5.16 26.84
C GLN A 619 13.48 -6.64 26.97
N GLU A 620 13.42 -7.33 25.85
CA GLU A 620 13.94 -8.68 25.73
C GLU A 620 15.39 -8.65 25.24
N LEU A 621 16.24 -9.33 25.99
CA LEU A 621 17.62 -9.64 25.64
C LEU A 621 17.78 -11.16 25.59
N TYR A 622 18.73 -11.63 24.79
CA TYR A 622 18.94 -13.05 24.54
C TYR A 622 20.38 -13.43 24.77
N PHE A 623 20.62 -14.63 25.29
CA PHE A 623 21.97 -15.11 25.50
C PHE A 623 22.10 -16.62 25.30
N GLY A 624 23.29 -17.09 24.97
CA GLY A 624 23.49 -18.51 24.73
C GLY A 624 24.88 -18.87 24.24
N SER A 625 25.01 -20.08 23.73
CA SER A 625 26.11 -20.51 22.86
C SER A 625 25.50 -21.00 21.55
N ASN A 626 25.83 -20.37 20.44
CA ASN A 626 25.45 -20.86 19.12
C ASN A 626 26.50 -20.40 18.11
N SER A 627 27.23 -21.36 17.53
CA SER A 627 28.30 -21.09 16.56
C SER A 627 27.81 -20.60 15.20
N GLU A 628 26.52 -20.81 14.90
CA GLU A 628 25.90 -20.39 13.64
C GLU A 628 25.37 -18.95 13.70
N LEU A 629 25.32 -18.34 14.89
CA LEU A 629 24.82 -16.99 15.10
C LEU A 629 25.94 -15.95 15.15
N ASN A 630 25.66 -14.78 14.60
CA ASN A 630 26.49 -13.59 14.68
C ASN A 630 25.75 -12.48 15.45
N GLU A 631 26.35 -11.98 16.55
CA GLU A 631 25.77 -10.89 17.38
C GLU A 631 25.48 -9.62 16.57
N ALA A 632 26.23 -9.39 15.48
CA ALA A 632 26.06 -8.23 14.60
C ALA A 632 24.71 -8.21 13.86
N MET A 633 24.07 -9.36 13.67
CA MET A 633 22.72 -9.43 13.07
C MET A 633 21.62 -8.91 14.00
N PHE A 634 21.93 -8.81 15.30
CA PHE A 634 21.04 -8.41 16.37
C PHE A 634 21.50 -7.11 17.04
N GLU A 635 22.40 -6.38 16.37
CA GLU A 635 22.75 -5.02 16.76
C GLU A 635 21.46 -4.21 16.87
N MET A 636 21.29 -3.51 17.98
CA MET A 636 20.11 -2.69 18.22
C MET A 636 20.31 -1.30 17.60
N PRO A 637 19.20 -0.62 17.23
CA PRO A 637 19.25 0.75 16.71
C PRO A 637 19.96 1.72 17.64
N PRO A 638 20.32 2.93 17.18
CA PRO A 638 20.99 3.94 17.99
C PRO A 638 20.25 4.19 19.31
N THR A 639 20.97 4.54 20.37
CA THR A 639 20.35 4.85 21.67
C THR A 639 19.26 5.90 21.47
N PRO A 640 18.03 5.66 21.96
CA PRO A 640 16.93 6.57 21.72
C PRO A 640 17.12 7.90 22.46
N PRO A 641 16.36 8.96 22.12
CA PRO A 641 16.36 10.22 22.85
C PRO A 641 16.15 10.05 24.36
N SER A 642 16.64 11.03 25.13
CA SER A 642 16.51 11.02 26.59
C SER A 642 15.03 10.90 27.03
N GLY A 643 14.76 9.99 27.97
CA GLY A 643 13.42 9.71 28.48
C GLY A 643 12.70 8.55 27.79
N ILE A 644 13.37 7.83 26.88
CA ILE A 644 12.88 6.60 26.25
C ILE A 644 13.57 5.40 26.89
N PHE A 645 12.78 4.42 27.31
CA PHE A 645 13.30 3.20 27.91
C PHE A 645 14.16 2.43 26.90
N ASP A 646 15.38 2.10 27.31
CA ASP A 646 16.30 1.27 26.52
C ASP A 646 17.11 0.37 27.46
N ALA A 647 17.20 -0.90 27.10
CA ALA A 647 18.12 -1.83 27.73
C ALA A 647 18.85 -2.60 26.63
N ARG A 648 20.16 -2.78 26.77
CA ARG A 648 20.95 -3.52 25.78
C ARG A 648 22.23 -4.04 26.41
N PHE A 649 22.85 -5.02 25.75
CA PHE A 649 24.20 -5.40 26.12
C PHE A 649 25.21 -4.30 25.73
N ALA A 650 26.36 -4.27 26.40
CA ALA A 650 27.37 -3.24 26.17
C ALA A 650 28.00 -3.28 24.78
N ASN A 651 27.87 -4.40 24.04
CA ASN A 651 28.22 -4.51 22.63
C ASN A 651 27.20 -3.83 21.69
N GLY A 652 26.12 -3.24 22.22
CA GLY A 652 25.06 -2.60 21.44
C GLY A 652 24.02 -3.57 20.86
N SER A 653 24.12 -4.87 21.16
CA SER A 653 23.24 -5.91 20.65
C SER A 653 22.17 -6.30 21.67
N MET A 654 21.06 -6.89 21.19
CA MET A 654 20.10 -7.60 22.04
C MET A 654 20.54 -9.03 22.33
N VAL A 655 21.64 -9.51 21.73
CA VAL A 655 22.16 -10.88 21.88
C VAL A 655 23.58 -10.87 22.48
N ALA A 656 23.82 -11.79 23.42
CA ALA A 656 25.14 -12.10 23.97
C ALA A 656 25.47 -13.60 23.86
N LEU A 657 26.44 -13.96 23.03
CA LEU A 657 26.89 -15.32 22.76
C LEU A 657 28.24 -15.60 23.42
N ALA A 658 28.32 -16.65 24.22
CA ALA A 658 29.58 -17.18 24.74
C ALA A 658 30.17 -18.24 23.79
N SER A 659 31.50 -18.30 23.72
CA SER A 659 32.20 -19.41 23.07
C SER A 659 32.16 -20.65 23.97
N GLU A 660 32.33 -21.84 23.40
CA GLU A 660 32.20 -23.12 24.12
C GLU A 660 33.21 -23.30 25.28
N ASN A 661 34.26 -22.48 25.36
CA ASN A 661 35.38 -22.68 26.27
C ASN A 661 35.71 -21.45 27.14
N GLU A 662 34.95 -20.37 27.06
CA GLU A 662 35.26 -19.12 27.78
C GLU A 662 34.04 -18.62 28.56
N VAL A 663 34.30 -18.16 29.79
CA VAL A 663 33.29 -17.43 30.57
C VAL A 663 33.18 -16.01 30.00
N LYS A 664 32.01 -15.65 29.48
CA LYS A 664 31.75 -14.31 28.93
C LYS A 664 31.05 -13.44 29.95
N GLU A 665 31.64 -12.31 30.31
CA GLU A 665 30.95 -11.24 31.04
C GLU A 665 30.49 -10.16 30.06
N MET A 666 29.20 -9.85 30.10
CA MET A 666 28.57 -8.82 29.27
C MET A 666 27.82 -7.82 30.15
N PRO A 667 28.29 -6.56 30.26
CA PRO A 667 27.54 -5.53 30.96
C PRO A 667 26.18 -5.26 30.29
N VAL A 668 25.19 -4.90 31.09
CA VAL A 668 23.86 -4.48 30.62
C VAL A 668 23.73 -2.98 30.84
N ASN A 669 23.57 -2.25 29.76
CA ASN A 669 23.35 -0.81 29.76
C ASN A 669 21.85 -0.55 29.87
N LEU A 670 21.46 0.36 30.75
CA LEU A 670 20.08 0.80 30.95
C LEU A 670 20.01 2.32 30.77
N SER A 671 19.01 2.79 30.02
CA SER A 671 18.72 4.21 29.83
C SER A 671 17.26 4.51 30.15
N SER A 672 17.03 5.61 30.87
CA SER A 672 15.69 6.12 31.24
C SER A 672 14.74 5.07 31.85
N VAL A 673 15.29 4.18 32.67
CA VAL A 673 14.53 3.15 33.40
C VAL A 673 13.99 3.68 34.72
N THR A 674 12.83 3.17 35.14
CA THR A 674 12.22 3.49 36.44
C THR A 674 12.31 2.30 37.39
N TYR A 675 12.93 2.49 38.56
CA TYR A 675 13.07 1.43 39.57
C TYR A 675 11.81 1.28 40.43
N PRO A 676 11.57 0.08 41.00
CA PRO A 676 12.40 -1.12 40.89
C PRO A 676 12.20 -1.87 39.57
N LEU A 677 13.24 -2.58 39.13
CA LEU A 677 13.19 -3.44 37.94
C LEU A 677 12.75 -4.84 38.33
N GLN A 678 11.97 -5.48 37.46
CA GLN A 678 11.73 -6.91 37.47
C GLN A 678 12.53 -7.54 36.33
N ILE A 679 13.48 -8.41 36.69
CA ILE A 679 14.24 -9.23 35.74
C ILE A 679 13.59 -10.60 35.71
N SER A 680 13.17 -11.07 34.55
CA SER A 680 12.62 -12.41 34.36
C SER A 680 13.46 -13.17 33.35
N TRP A 681 13.63 -14.48 33.54
CA TRP A 681 14.38 -15.32 32.61
C TRP A 681 13.64 -16.60 32.29
N GLU A 682 13.89 -17.11 31.09
CA GLU A 682 13.38 -18.39 30.61
C GLU A 682 14.47 -19.07 29.78
N SER A 683 14.82 -20.29 30.18
CA SER A 683 15.85 -21.11 29.53
C SER A 683 15.20 -22.25 28.77
N PRO A 684 15.51 -22.48 27.48
CA PRO A 684 15.06 -23.65 26.76
C PRO A 684 15.62 -24.94 27.38
N THR A 685 14.87 -26.04 27.27
CA THR A 685 15.12 -27.32 27.96
C THR A 685 16.33 -28.11 27.45
N GLU A 686 16.96 -27.69 26.34
CA GLU A 686 18.06 -28.39 25.69
C GLU A 686 19.38 -27.64 25.91
N LYS A 687 20.44 -28.40 26.21
CA LYS A 687 21.80 -28.00 26.61
C LYS A 687 22.30 -26.66 26.04
N ASN A 688 21.94 -25.55 26.67
CA ASN A 688 22.57 -24.27 26.45
C ASN A 688 23.16 -23.76 27.78
N VAL A 689 24.17 -22.90 27.63
CA VAL A 689 25.04 -22.32 28.67
C VAL A 689 24.37 -22.07 30.03
N GLN A 690 25.16 -22.20 31.10
CA GLN A 690 24.75 -21.69 32.40
C GLN A 690 25.01 -20.19 32.47
N ALA A 691 24.19 -19.42 33.19
CA ALA A 691 24.40 -17.99 33.33
C ALA A 691 24.01 -17.45 34.71
N GLU A 692 24.67 -16.39 35.11
CA GLU A 692 24.38 -15.59 36.30
C GLU A 692 24.15 -14.13 35.92
N PHE A 693 23.20 -13.48 36.58
CA PHE A 693 22.98 -12.05 36.49
C PHE A 693 23.48 -11.38 37.78
N LEU A 694 24.44 -10.46 37.62
CA LEU A 694 25.04 -9.70 38.70
C LEU A 694 24.37 -8.33 38.76
N ALA A 695 23.87 -7.94 39.93
CA ALA A 695 23.22 -6.65 40.17
C ALA A 695 23.57 -6.10 41.55
N GLY A 696 24.37 -5.03 41.63
CA GLY A 696 24.66 -4.31 42.88
C GLY A 696 25.26 -5.18 44.00
N GLY A 697 26.03 -6.21 43.64
CA GLY A 697 26.61 -7.18 44.58
C GLY A 697 25.78 -8.46 44.79
N ARG A 698 24.53 -8.49 44.32
CA ARG A 698 23.69 -9.69 44.26
C ARG A 698 24.05 -10.51 43.03
N THR A 699 24.22 -11.83 43.19
CA THR A 699 24.38 -12.79 42.08
C THR A 699 23.11 -13.62 41.98
N ILE A 700 22.51 -13.69 40.80
CA ILE A 700 21.26 -14.39 40.53
C ILE A 700 21.55 -15.48 39.49
N LEU A 701 21.37 -16.74 39.84
CA LEU A 701 21.51 -17.82 38.88
C LEU A 701 20.29 -17.87 37.93
N LEU A 702 20.55 -17.87 36.62
CA LEU A 702 19.53 -17.87 35.57
C LEU A 702 19.22 -19.31 35.12
N ALA A 703 18.73 -20.15 36.03
CA ALA A 703 18.34 -21.52 35.73
C ALA A 703 16.83 -21.63 35.50
N GLY A 704 16.43 -22.44 34.51
CA GLY A 704 15.03 -22.72 34.20
C GLY A 704 14.23 -21.45 33.90
N LYS A 705 13.11 -21.27 34.60
CA LYS A 705 12.26 -20.09 34.54
C LYS A 705 12.23 -19.40 35.91
N GLY A 706 12.41 -18.09 35.95
CA GLY A 706 12.39 -17.37 37.22
C GLY A 706 12.33 -15.85 37.04
N SER A 707 12.25 -15.15 38.17
CA SER A 707 12.30 -13.69 38.20
C SER A 707 12.94 -13.18 39.49
N ALA A 708 13.51 -11.98 39.44
CA ALA A 708 14.10 -11.30 40.59
C ALA A 708 13.81 -9.79 40.52
N ARG A 709 13.61 -9.17 41.69
CA ARG A 709 13.41 -7.72 41.83
C ARG A 709 14.74 -7.02 42.11
N ILE A 710 14.98 -5.91 41.44
CA ILE A 710 16.17 -5.07 41.61
C ILE A 710 15.73 -3.67 42.02
N GLU A 711 16.00 -3.32 43.28
CA GLU A 711 15.60 -2.02 43.85
C GLU A 711 16.41 -0.85 43.27
N THR A 712 17.69 -1.06 42.99
CA THR A 712 18.56 -0.09 42.31
C THR A 712 19.59 -0.85 41.49
N ALA A 713 19.98 -0.34 40.32
CA ALA A 713 21.04 -0.95 39.53
C ALA A 713 22.36 -0.22 39.70
N THR A 714 23.36 -0.95 40.19
CA THR A 714 24.75 -0.61 39.95
C THR A 714 25.44 -1.85 39.39
N ASN A 715 26.30 -1.68 38.39
CA ASN A 715 27.11 -2.75 37.79
C ASN A 715 26.30 -3.98 37.31
N LEU A 716 25.27 -3.78 36.48
CA LEU A 716 24.54 -4.91 35.88
C LEU A 716 25.42 -5.66 34.89
N ARG A 717 25.57 -6.96 35.08
CA ARG A 717 26.35 -7.82 34.19
C ARG A 717 25.70 -9.18 34.06
N LEU A 718 25.62 -9.67 32.83
CA LEU A 718 25.36 -11.07 32.53
C LEU A 718 26.71 -11.81 32.49
N ARG A 719 26.84 -12.90 33.22
CA ARG A 719 27.99 -13.81 33.13
C ARG A 719 27.52 -15.14 32.59
N ILE A 720 28.06 -15.55 31.45
CA ILE A 720 27.71 -16.77 30.72
C ILE A 720 28.87 -17.75 30.86
N TYR A 721 28.56 -18.98 31.27
CA TYR A 721 29.50 -20.06 31.51
C TYR A 721 29.45 -21.09 30.38
N PRO A 722 30.60 -21.64 29.95
CA PRO A 722 30.63 -22.72 28.96
C PRO A 722 29.93 -23.97 29.51
N SER A 723 29.29 -24.73 28.63
CA SER A 723 28.44 -25.90 28.95
C SER A 723 29.16 -27.03 29.71
N SER A 724 30.50 -27.01 29.76
CA SER A 724 31.37 -27.94 30.47
C SER A 724 31.73 -27.49 31.90
N SER A 725 31.45 -26.24 32.27
CA SER A 725 31.72 -25.71 33.60
C SER A 725 30.47 -25.80 34.46
N ASN A 726 30.52 -26.65 35.50
CA ASN A 726 29.44 -26.75 36.48
C ASN A 726 29.51 -25.52 37.41
N ALA A 727 28.71 -24.48 37.17
CA ALA A 727 28.31 -23.60 38.26
C ALA A 727 27.43 -24.45 39.19
N THR A 728 28.05 -24.97 40.25
CA THR A 728 27.37 -25.85 41.20
C THR A 728 26.33 -25.06 41.95
N LEU A 729 25.06 -25.40 41.72
CA LEU A 729 23.97 -25.04 42.63
C LEU A 729 24.39 -25.39 44.07
N PRO A 730 24.14 -24.51 45.05
CA PRO A 730 24.48 -24.80 46.43
C PRO A 730 23.71 -26.04 46.92
N LEU A 731 24.46 -27.03 47.41
CA LEU A 731 23.91 -28.30 47.86
C LEU A 731 23.24 -28.20 49.25
N GLU A 732 23.47 -27.09 49.95
CA GLU A 732 22.99 -26.80 51.30
C GLU A 732 22.45 -25.37 51.42
N TYR A 733 21.49 -25.19 52.32
CA TYR A 733 21.15 -23.86 52.82
C TYR A 733 22.27 -23.41 53.77
N LYS A 734 22.71 -22.15 53.65
CA LYS A 734 23.84 -21.64 54.44
C LYS A 734 23.73 -20.15 54.68
N LEU A 735 24.00 -19.66 55.88
CA LEU A 735 24.28 -18.25 56.15
C LEU A 735 25.78 -18.10 56.46
N GLU A 736 26.48 -17.20 55.79
CA GLU A 736 27.88 -16.88 56.08
C GLU A 736 27.99 -15.76 57.13
N GLN A 737 29.18 -15.63 57.71
CA GLN A 737 29.49 -14.50 58.58
C GLN A 737 29.50 -13.21 57.75
N ASN A 738 28.85 -12.16 58.24
CA ASN A 738 28.83 -10.87 57.58
C ASN A 738 30.25 -10.29 57.47
N TYR A 739 30.56 -9.59 56.37
CA TYR A 739 31.87 -8.98 56.17
C TYR A 739 31.76 -7.55 55.62
N PRO A 740 32.48 -6.57 56.22
CA PRO A 740 33.31 -6.70 57.42
C PRO A 740 32.50 -6.98 58.69
N ASN A 741 33.12 -7.53 59.74
CA ASN A 741 32.58 -7.63 61.10
C ASN A 741 33.73 -7.61 62.13
N PRO A 742 33.91 -6.54 62.94
CA PRO A 742 33.05 -5.36 63.07
C PRO A 742 32.97 -4.53 61.78
N PHE A 743 31.89 -3.75 61.60
CA PHE A 743 31.65 -2.94 60.38
C PHE A 743 31.30 -1.49 60.70
N ASN A 744 31.48 -0.60 59.71
CA ASN A 744 31.15 0.84 59.81
C ASN A 744 30.84 1.46 58.42
N PRO A 745 29.64 2.02 58.19
CA PRO A 745 28.36 1.55 58.67
C PRO A 745 27.77 0.45 57.77
N VAL A 746 28.50 -0.01 56.74
CA VAL A 746 28.03 -1.00 55.75
C VAL A 746 28.68 -2.37 55.96
N THR A 747 27.87 -3.43 55.88
CA THR A 747 28.33 -4.83 55.86
C THR A 747 27.56 -5.64 54.83
N ASN A 748 28.12 -6.75 54.38
CA ASN A 748 27.49 -7.66 53.43
C ASN A 748 27.16 -9.01 54.09
N PHE A 749 26.02 -9.59 53.72
CA PHE A 749 25.53 -10.89 54.15
C PHE A 749 25.50 -11.84 52.95
N LYS A 750 26.33 -12.88 53.00
CA LYS A 750 26.35 -13.94 51.99
C LYS A 750 25.58 -15.16 52.51
N PHE A 751 24.72 -15.73 51.67
CA PHE A 751 23.93 -16.93 52.03
C PHE A 751 23.57 -17.75 50.80
N SER A 752 23.29 -19.04 50.98
CA SER A 752 22.92 -19.98 49.92
C SER A 752 21.53 -20.53 50.14
N VAL A 753 20.75 -20.63 49.06
CA VAL A 753 19.40 -21.18 49.00
C VAL A 753 19.48 -22.45 48.16
N LYS A 754 19.20 -23.62 48.75
CA LYS A 754 19.30 -24.93 48.09
C LYS A 754 18.14 -25.19 47.12
N ASN A 755 16.91 -25.00 47.61
CA ASN A 755 15.67 -25.13 46.83
C ASN A 755 14.90 -23.82 46.86
N GLU A 756 14.06 -23.57 45.85
CA GLU A 756 13.17 -22.40 45.80
C GLU A 756 12.37 -22.24 47.11
N GLY A 757 12.28 -21.01 47.62
CA GLY A 757 11.58 -20.74 48.87
C GLY A 757 11.39 -19.26 49.17
N PHE A 758 10.50 -18.93 50.11
CA PHE A 758 10.34 -17.57 50.63
C PHE A 758 11.42 -17.29 51.67
N VAL A 759 12.24 -16.26 51.45
CA VAL A 759 13.43 -15.97 52.26
C VAL A 759 13.28 -14.63 52.98
N THR A 760 13.53 -14.63 54.29
CA THR A 760 13.66 -13.42 55.09
C THR A 760 15.03 -13.33 55.74
N LEU A 761 15.61 -12.12 55.75
CA LEU A 761 16.84 -11.80 56.48
C LEU A 761 16.56 -10.61 57.39
N ASN A 762 16.30 -10.86 58.67
CA ASN A 762 15.93 -9.84 59.64
C ASN A 762 17.09 -9.55 60.60
N ILE A 763 17.21 -8.29 61.04
CA ILE A 763 18.23 -7.83 61.97
C ILE A 763 17.54 -7.47 63.29
N TYR A 764 18.13 -7.91 64.40
CA TYR A 764 17.61 -7.74 65.75
C TYR A 764 18.64 -7.08 66.67
N ASP A 765 18.18 -6.28 67.63
CA ASP A 765 19.02 -5.81 68.73
C ASP A 765 19.21 -6.88 69.82
N VAL A 766 19.97 -6.55 70.86
CA VAL A 766 20.23 -7.45 72.01
C VAL A 766 18.99 -7.82 72.82
N LEU A 767 17.89 -7.07 72.68
CA LEU A 767 16.61 -7.34 73.32
C LEU A 767 15.68 -8.17 72.42
N GLY A 768 16.13 -8.52 71.21
CA GLY A 768 15.34 -9.26 70.23
C GLY A 768 14.34 -8.40 69.45
N ARG A 769 14.44 -7.07 69.52
CA ARG A 769 13.59 -6.17 68.70
C ARG A 769 14.12 -6.13 67.29
N GLU A 770 13.25 -6.28 66.31
CA GLU A 770 13.62 -6.15 64.90
C GLU A 770 13.97 -4.70 64.56
N ILE A 771 15.15 -4.51 63.97
CA ILE A 771 15.72 -3.22 63.58
C ILE A 771 15.61 -2.98 62.08
N ALA A 772 15.73 -4.04 61.28
CA ALA A 772 15.62 -3.97 59.83
C ALA A 772 15.29 -5.33 59.22
N MET A 773 14.63 -5.31 58.07
CA MET A 773 14.42 -6.48 57.21
C MET A 773 15.17 -6.25 55.90
N VAL A 774 16.23 -7.03 55.68
CA VAL A 774 17.18 -6.86 54.56
C VAL A 774 16.76 -7.67 53.32
N VAL A 775 16.09 -8.81 53.53
CA VAL A 775 15.53 -9.66 52.47
C VAL A 775 14.13 -10.06 52.91
N ASN A 776 13.17 -10.05 51.99
CA ASN A 776 11.78 -10.48 52.21
C ASN A 776 11.09 -10.82 50.88
N GLU A 777 11.54 -11.90 50.23
CA GLU A 777 11.06 -12.26 48.89
C GLU A 777 11.23 -13.76 48.61
N LYS A 778 10.58 -14.26 47.55
CA LYS A 778 10.79 -15.62 47.05
C LYS A 778 12.11 -15.69 46.28
N LEU A 779 13.00 -16.59 46.65
CA LEU A 779 14.30 -16.79 46.01
C LEU A 779 14.41 -18.19 45.38
N GLN A 780 15.09 -18.24 44.25
CA GLN A 780 15.44 -19.49 43.56
C GLN A 780 16.68 -20.15 44.19
N PRO A 781 17.02 -21.40 43.80
CA PRO A 781 18.29 -22.00 44.16
C PRO A 781 19.48 -21.13 43.73
N GLY A 782 20.39 -20.81 44.64
CA GLY A 782 21.54 -19.94 44.34
C GLY A 782 22.27 -19.39 45.56
N THR A 783 23.39 -18.71 45.31
CA THR A 783 24.15 -18.00 46.36
C THR A 783 23.91 -16.50 46.22
N TYR A 784 23.48 -15.88 47.30
CA TYR A 784 23.08 -14.49 47.40
C TYR A 784 24.08 -13.72 48.26
N ASN A 785 24.29 -12.45 47.93
CA ASN A 785 25.04 -11.51 48.74
C ASN A 785 24.27 -10.20 48.78
N THR A 786 23.93 -9.71 49.98
CA THR A 786 23.12 -8.51 50.18
C THR A 786 23.77 -7.58 51.20
N SER A 787 23.65 -6.27 51.04
CA SER A 787 24.28 -5.28 51.91
C SER A 787 23.30 -4.64 52.87
N TRP A 788 23.74 -4.29 54.07
CA TRP A 788 23.00 -3.44 55.00
C TRP A 788 23.81 -2.21 55.40
N ASN A 789 23.20 -1.03 55.26
CA ASN A 789 23.75 0.23 55.74
C ASN A 789 23.08 0.62 57.07
N ALA A 790 23.83 0.52 58.15
CA ALA A 790 23.39 0.81 59.51
C ALA A 790 23.64 2.27 59.94
N GLY A 791 23.72 3.22 58.99
CA GLY A 791 24.02 4.62 59.25
C GLY A 791 23.09 5.27 60.30
N GLY A 792 21.82 4.87 60.35
CA GLY A 792 20.83 5.33 61.33
C GLY A 792 20.79 4.58 62.66
N VAL A 793 21.64 3.57 62.87
CA VAL A 793 21.57 2.63 64.01
C VAL A 793 22.74 2.86 64.98
N ALA A 794 22.52 2.74 66.29
CA ALA A 794 23.57 3.00 67.30
C ALA A 794 24.68 1.94 67.28
N SER A 795 25.94 2.29 67.58
CA SER A 795 27.03 1.31 67.75
C SER A 795 26.66 0.25 68.79
N GLY A 796 27.03 -1.00 68.56
CA GLY A 796 26.67 -2.09 69.47
C GLY A 796 26.66 -3.47 68.83
N VAL A 797 26.18 -4.44 69.61
CA VAL A 797 26.00 -5.83 69.16
C VAL A 797 24.58 -6.00 68.61
N TYR A 798 24.48 -6.66 67.47
CA TYR A 798 23.23 -7.02 66.82
C TYR A 798 23.27 -8.50 66.40
N PHE A 799 22.11 -9.02 66.03
CA PHE A 799 21.96 -10.36 65.46
C PHE A 799 21.24 -10.26 64.14
N TYR A 800 21.58 -11.13 63.20
CA TYR A 800 20.86 -11.27 61.94
C TYR A 800 20.43 -12.72 61.76
N ARG A 801 19.23 -12.92 61.26
CA ARG A 801 18.60 -14.23 61.12
C ARG A 801 18.10 -14.42 59.70
N LEU A 802 18.61 -15.47 59.05
CA LEU A 802 18.08 -15.96 57.79
C LEU A 802 17.00 -16.99 58.09
N THR A 803 15.82 -16.83 57.50
CA THR A 803 14.73 -17.80 57.58
C THR A 803 14.28 -18.12 56.15
N ILE A 804 14.15 -19.41 55.82
CA ILE A 804 13.72 -19.88 54.50
C ILE A 804 12.52 -20.79 54.70
N PHE A 805 11.44 -20.52 53.98
CA PHE A 805 10.22 -21.35 53.91
C PHE A 805 10.15 -22.03 52.55
N ASP A 806 9.69 -23.29 52.53
CA ASP A 806 9.48 -24.02 51.28
C ASP A 806 8.40 -23.34 50.43
N ALA A 807 8.64 -23.21 49.12
CA ALA A 807 7.67 -22.68 48.17
C ALA A 807 6.41 -23.56 48.02
N ALA A 808 6.50 -24.87 48.30
CA ALA A 808 5.41 -25.83 48.12
C ALA A 808 4.67 -26.20 49.43
N SER A 809 5.11 -25.70 50.58
CA SER A 809 4.56 -26.12 51.88
C SER A 809 3.47 -25.18 52.40
N THR A 810 2.35 -25.75 52.83
CA THR A 810 1.28 -25.06 53.57
C THR A 810 1.55 -24.95 55.07
N THR A 811 2.71 -25.42 55.56
CA THR A 811 3.10 -25.33 56.97
C THR A 811 3.87 -24.04 57.26
N THR A 812 3.63 -23.42 58.41
CA THR A 812 4.32 -22.19 58.87
C THR A 812 5.75 -22.42 59.40
N SER A 813 6.30 -23.63 59.31
CA SER A 813 7.64 -23.95 59.80
C SER A 813 8.71 -23.72 58.71
N PRO A 814 9.83 -23.05 59.03
CA PRO A 814 10.90 -22.83 58.06
C PRO A 814 11.70 -24.10 57.77
N VAL A 815 12.14 -24.28 56.52
CA VAL A 815 13.05 -25.36 56.10
C VAL A 815 14.50 -25.07 56.46
N TYR A 816 14.83 -23.80 56.70
CA TYR A 816 16.14 -23.39 57.20
C TYR A 816 16.00 -22.15 58.08
N GLN A 817 16.72 -22.15 59.21
CA GLN A 817 16.87 -20.98 60.05
C GLN A 817 18.26 -20.95 60.67
N GLU A 818 18.99 -19.84 60.49
CA GLU A 818 20.28 -19.63 61.14
C GLU A 818 20.39 -18.19 61.61
N GLN A 819 20.98 -17.98 62.79
CA GLN A 819 21.24 -16.66 63.35
C GLN A 819 22.73 -16.48 63.62
N LYS A 820 23.26 -15.30 63.31
CA LYS A 820 24.66 -14.92 63.57
C LYS A 820 24.74 -13.54 64.22
N LYS A 821 25.88 -13.26 64.86
CA LYS A 821 26.17 -12.01 65.56
C LYS A 821 26.92 -11.05 64.63
N LEU A 822 26.59 -9.76 64.68
CA LEU A 822 27.34 -8.67 64.04
C LEU A 822 27.62 -7.52 65.02
N ILE A 823 28.70 -6.78 64.80
CA ILE A 823 29.18 -5.70 65.67
C ILE A 823 29.33 -4.42 64.84
N LEU A 824 28.51 -3.41 65.13
CA LEU A 824 28.60 -2.08 64.52
C LEU A 824 29.51 -1.19 65.37
N VAL A 825 30.55 -0.63 64.78
CA VAL A 825 31.48 0.31 65.44
C VAL A 825 31.52 1.58 64.61
N LYS A 826 30.81 2.61 65.05
CA LYS A 826 30.90 3.95 64.44
C LYS A 826 32.15 4.70 64.84
#